data_AF-A0AAD9ACV2-F1
#
_entry.id   AF-A0AAD9ACV2-F1
#
_cell.length_a   1.000
_cell.length_b   1.000
_cell.length_c   1.000
_cell.angle_alpha   90.00
_cell.angle_beta   90.00
_cell.angle_gamma   90.00
#
_symmetry.space_group_name_H-M   'P 1'
#
loop_
_entity.id
_entity.type
_entity.pdbx_description
1 polymer ?
#
loop_
_entity_poly.entity_id
_entity_poly.type
_entity_poly.pdbx_seq_one_letter_code
_entity_poly.pdbx_strand_id
1 'polypeptide(L)'
;MAMALSKKNPPLLPPRKILVVVTAGGSTNSAPMFEVCKYLHERGHTIEFATFAGREGYANPYPFVSAVHVVGRAITPEEEDRLYILFSEWSWSGNGLRNWIEGKKFFDAFWSETYENLKRVVETTRPDFLFADFHVDAARDMQREYNLPLATMWPQWPYFMCPVPYIPGRVGLEPRVQTSEHASMWDRFNQDIYLLKHPIAFADLFLTTKRMRAKKGLGILPMLPKPDHLVLVNSFVGLETPKETPPLLHAIGPILSDEYAPLDAELSEFYQTHDRTMFVAFGTHVILSRERLQSLKAGIISTLHAGHVNGVLWAIRGASKAAFSALTDSIIHTMSDGSRITLGSTELLENKHPHLKFVDFAPQRAVLAHPSTRLFFSHVGPSSANESLWHGVPMLSMGIYGDQLPRVLALDSAGVALSVKKETFTPAEIQEKVGKLMRDEEGHFQRNALRMQRIANLASRRKVLAADLIEEFMYDHELRFEICRDDEIAKKENGASGSWAVHTALREPSYCCGVILHHSRSMEPTSIPKSAPFHLPRQYGLKPFSFGIIGGGWYGCHIATSLRALGFRVKLFEQHDRLLHEASGNNQFRLHMGFHYPRHSETRIQSRDGFLRFIERYPDLSRSVPNNIYAVPTHDSLLDYGTYRTIMTSSGVHFTEALPTSFELTNVSGIMCTSERVLLLTKARAYFEAELKDVLELGHRIRRIDDTEDAVYIDDECFDFAIDATWGHYSKPDIPVLYEPTLLLYYEGPPDFPALTLVDGPLCSVYPTEAPGLFTLSSVPHTPLGQFATAEEAHAVRDGICSEVITVKRCLMEEQIEKYLPSFSQLFRYVGPQLSIKTKAVGAHDDRTCTVSRRGRTFSVMSGKIDTVFFAAERILSLIEVAQASSVKDTLSSLREDIMTVNTRTHLNDTGRRLRGDEIFGHSQL
;
A
#
# COMPACT_ATOMS: atom_id res chain seq x y z
N MET A 1 51.37 8.09 -8.31
CA MET A 1 51.19 6.76 -7.70
C MET A 1 49.69 6.57 -7.44
N ALA A 2 48.96 6.06 -8.44
CA ALA A 2 47.55 5.77 -8.30
C ALA A 2 47.41 4.37 -7.67
N MET A 3 46.96 4.31 -6.41
CA MET A 3 46.60 3.03 -5.79
C MET A 3 45.29 2.56 -6.42
N ALA A 4 45.38 1.54 -7.25
CA ALA A 4 44.24 0.76 -7.70
C ALA A 4 43.55 0.16 -6.46
N LEU A 5 42.38 0.69 -6.11
CA LEU A 5 41.46 0.01 -5.19
C LEU A 5 41.01 -1.27 -5.87
N SER A 6 41.66 -2.37 -5.50
CA SER A 6 41.18 -3.74 -5.76
C SER A 6 39.72 -3.82 -5.30
N LYS A 7 38.81 -4.12 -6.24
CA LYS A 7 37.45 -4.60 -5.95
C LYS A 7 37.60 -5.88 -5.15
N LYS A 8 37.72 -5.79 -3.82
CA LYS A 8 37.55 -6.95 -2.96
C LYS A 8 36.09 -7.36 -3.09
N ASN A 9 35.84 -8.56 -3.61
CA ASN A 9 34.54 -9.19 -3.51
C ASN A 9 34.08 -9.13 -2.04
N PRO A 10 32.79 -8.90 -1.78
CA PRO A 10 32.27 -9.00 -0.42
C PRO A 10 32.67 -10.36 0.19
N PRO A 11 32.88 -10.43 1.53
CA PRO A 11 33.23 -11.68 2.17
C PRO A 11 32.15 -12.73 1.85
N LEU A 12 32.58 -13.89 1.33
CA LEU A 12 31.70 -15.03 1.12
C LEU A 12 31.16 -15.47 2.49
N LEU A 13 29.84 -15.36 2.67
CA LEU A 13 29.15 -15.84 3.86
C LEU A 13 29.23 -17.38 3.90
N PRO A 14 29.18 -17.99 5.10
CA PRO A 14 29.42 -19.42 5.20
C PRO A 14 28.28 -20.20 4.51
N PRO A 15 28.63 -21.23 3.70
CA PRO A 15 27.64 -21.99 2.95
C PRO A 15 26.75 -22.81 3.89
N ARG A 16 25.52 -23.04 3.46
CA ARG A 16 24.47 -23.75 4.20
C ARG A 16 23.75 -24.72 3.28
N LYS A 17 23.24 -25.80 3.84
CA LYS A 17 22.39 -26.77 3.14
C LYS A 17 20.93 -26.35 3.25
N ILE A 18 20.29 -26.11 2.12
CA ILE A 18 18.90 -25.67 2.03
C ILE A 18 18.07 -26.81 1.44
N LEU A 19 17.05 -27.26 2.18
CA LEU A 19 16.11 -28.26 1.71
C LEU A 19 14.84 -27.58 1.20
N VAL A 20 14.62 -27.66 -0.12
CA VAL A 20 13.42 -27.19 -0.79
C VAL A 20 12.34 -28.27 -0.70
N VAL A 21 11.15 -27.95 -0.21
CA VAL A 21 10.08 -28.96 0.01
C VAL A 21 8.80 -28.58 -0.73
N VAL A 22 8.38 -29.42 -1.69
CA VAL A 22 7.14 -29.20 -2.47
C VAL A 22 6.39 -30.53 -2.60
N THR A 23 5.23 -30.64 -1.94
CA THR A 23 4.40 -31.85 -1.96
C THR A 23 3.00 -31.66 -2.57
N ALA A 24 2.59 -30.41 -2.79
CA ALA A 24 1.35 -30.05 -3.48
C ALA A 24 1.64 -29.32 -4.79
N GLY A 25 0.68 -29.38 -5.72
CA GLY A 25 0.79 -28.72 -7.02
C GLY A 25 1.82 -29.35 -7.97
N GLY A 26 2.29 -28.56 -8.92
CA GLY A 26 3.22 -28.99 -9.97
C GLY A 26 4.40 -28.05 -10.14
N SER A 27 4.92 -27.95 -11.36
CA SER A 27 6.02 -27.03 -11.70
C SER A 27 5.70 -25.56 -11.38
N THR A 28 4.42 -25.18 -11.35
CA THR A 28 3.94 -23.85 -10.94
C THR A 28 4.29 -23.50 -9.50
N ASN A 29 4.52 -24.49 -8.64
CA ASN A 29 4.90 -24.32 -7.23
C ASN A 29 6.43 -24.39 -7.08
N SER A 30 7.05 -25.40 -7.69
CA SER A 30 8.50 -25.63 -7.53
C SER A 30 9.38 -24.67 -8.34
N ALA A 31 9.01 -24.31 -9.57
CA ALA A 31 9.84 -23.45 -10.42
C ALA A 31 10.14 -22.08 -9.79
N PRO A 32 9.16 -21.35 -9.20
CA PRO A 32 9.46 -20.10 -8.50
C PRO A 32 10.48 -20.27 -7.36
N MET A 33 10.40 -21.36 -6.61
CA MET A 33 11.33 -21.62 -5.51
C MET A 33 12.74 -21.89 -6.03
N PHE A 34 12.87 -22.66 -7.11
CA PHE A 34 14.16 -22.92 -7.74
C PHE A 34 14.78 -21.67 -8.38
N GLU A 35 13.97 -20.77 -8.92
CA GLU A 35 14.44 -19.47 -9.43
C GLU A 35 15.07 -18.58 -8.34
N VAL A 36 14.60 -18.68 -7.09
CA VAL A 36 15.28 -18.07 -5.93
C VAL A 36 16.52 -18.86 -5.54
N CYS A 37 16.43 -20.20 -5.53
CA CYS A 37 17.55 -21.07 -5.17
C CYS A 37 18.73 -20.98 -6.12
N LYS A 38 18.52 -20.59 -7.38
CA LYS A 38 19.60 -20.28 -8.32
C LYS A 38 20.59 -19.27 -7.74
N TYR A 39 20.09 -18.18 -7.15
CA TYR A 39 20.92 -17.16 -6.51
C TYR A 39 21.57 -17.64 -5.22
N LEU A 40 20.86 -18.43 -4.40
CA LEU A 40 21.43 -19.03 -3.20
C LEU A 40 22.57 -20.01 -3.56
N HIS A 41 22.39 -20.79 -4.62
CA HIS A 41 23.42 -21.70 -5.12
C HIS A 41 24.66 -20.94 -5.64
N GLU A 42 24.46 -19.88 -6.42
CA GLU A 42 25.54 -18.99 -6.90
C GLU A 42 26.34 -18.37 -5.75
N ARG A 43 25.72 -18.20 -4.57
CA ARG A 43 26.36 -17.72 -3.33
C ARG A 43 27.04 -18.82 -2.51
N GLY A 44 27.00 -20.07 -2.97
CA GLY A 44 27.69 -21.21 -2.38
C GLY A 44 26.82 -22.16 -1.55
N HIS A 45 25.50 -21.95 -1.49
CA HIS A 45 24.59 -22.85 -0.78
C HIS A 45 24.36 -24.16 -1.55
N THR A 46 24.21 -25.26 -0.80
CA THR A 46 23.84 -26.57 -1.35
C THR A 46 22.32 -26.68 -1.34
N ILE A 47 21.73 -26.97 -2.50
CA ILE A 47 20.27 -27.06 -2.65
C ILE A 47 19.87 -28.53 -2.80
N GLU A 48 19.09 -29.05 -1.85
CA GLU A 48 18.45 -30.36 -1.95
C GLU A 48 16.93 -30.17 -2.15
N PHE A 49 16.25 -31.14 -2.75
CA PHE A 49 14.82 -31.07 -3.05
C PHE A 49 14.07 -32.26 -2.44
N ALA A 50 12.90 -32.03 -1.85
CA ALA A 50 12.01 -33.05 -1.33
C ALA A 50 10.62 -32.94 -1.96
N THR A 51 10.10 -34.05 -2.50
CA THR A 51 8.79 -34.11 -3.16
C THR A 51 8.16 -35.50 -3.12
N PHE A 52 7.00 -35.69 -3.72
CA PHE A 52 6.36 -37.00 -3.87
C PHE A 52 6.96 -37.81 -5.02
N ALA A 53 6.84 -39.14 -4.93
CA ALA A 53 7.26 -40.03 -6.00
C ALA A 53 6.54 -39.66 -7.32
N GLY A 54 7.26 -39.72 -8.43
CA GLY A 54 6.78 -39.31 -9.76
C GLY A 54 6.89 -37.81 -10.07
N ARG A 55 7.37 -36.98 -9.12
CA ARG A 55 7.57 -35.53 -9.28
C ARG A 55 9.04 -35.10 -9.19
N GLU A 56 9.96 -36.06 -9.10
CA GLU A 56 11.40 -35.84 -9.01
C GLU A 56 11.91 -35.02 -10.22
N GLY A 57 11.30 -35.25 -11.39
CA GLY A 57 11.65 -34.55 -12.63
C GLY A 57 11.44 -33.03 -12.62
N TYR A 58 10.76 -32.48 -11.61
CA TYR A 58 10.64 -31.02 -11.44
C TYR A 58 11.99 -30.34 -11.17
N ALA A 59 12.98 -31.08 -10.69
CA ALA A 59 14.35 -30.59 -10.51
C ALA A 59 15.19 -30.63 -11.81
N ASN A 60 14.76 -31.35 -12.86
CA ASN A 60 15.54 -31.54 -14.08
C ASN A 60 16.01 -30.24 -14.76
N PRO A 61 15.20 -29.16 -14.83
CA PRO A 61 15.65 -27.89 -15.40
C PRO A 61 16.70 -27.16 -14.56
N TYR A 62 16.97 -27.62 -13.34
CA TYR A 62 17.79 -26.96 -12.32
C TYR A 62 18.95 -27.88 -11.88
N PRO A 63 20.02 -28.00 -12.70
CA PRO A 63 21.10 -28.96 -12.47
C PRO A 63 21.91 -28.70 -11.19
N PHE A 64 21.73 -27.55 -10.56
CA PHE A 64 22.35 -27.22 -9.27
C PHE A 64 21.72 -27.94 -8.06
N VAL A 65 20.57 -28.59 -8.24
CA VAL A 65 19.93 -29.39 -7.18
C VAL A 65 20.77 -30.65 -6.96
N SER A 66 21.42 -30.76 -5.80
CA SER A 66 22.42 -31.79 -5.52
C SER A 66 21.84 -33.14 -5.12
N ALA A 67 20.61 -33.18 -4.60
CA ALA A 67 19.91 -34.41 -4.22
C ALA A 67 18.39 -34.21 -4.28
N VAL A 68 17.67 -35.29 -4.59
CA VAL A 68 16.21 -35.35 -4.57
C VAL A 68 15.75 -36.44 -3.60
N HIS A 69 14.82 -36.10 -2.73
CA HIS A 69 14.28 -36.95 -1.67
C HIS A 69 12.80 -37.19 -1.89
N VAL A 70 12.40 -38.46 -1.84
CA VAL A 70 10.98 -38.83 -1.92
C VAL A 70 10.39 -38.84 -0.51
N VAL A 71 9.45 -37.94 -0.26
CA VAL A 71 8.78 -37.78 1.05
C VAL A 71 7.33 -38.26 1.06
N GLY A 72 6.82 -38.80 -0.03
CA GLY A 72 5.52 -39.45 -0.05
C GLY A 72 5.25 -40.20 -1.35
N ARG A 73 4.22 -41.03 -1.36
CA ARG A 73 3.81 -41.78 -2.55
C ARG A 73 3.32 -40.87 -3.68
N ALA A 74 3.32 -41.40 -4.90
CA ALA A 74 2.70 -40.76 -6.04
C ALA A 74 1.19 -40.61 -5.83
N ILE A 75 0.65 -39.49 -6.30
CA ILE A 75 -0.79 -39.31 -6.46
C ILE A 75 -1.21 -40.10 -7.70
N THR A 76 -2.22 -40.96 -7.59
CA THR A 76 -2.65 -41.75 -8.75
C THR A 76 -3.44 -40.89 -9.73
N PRO A 77 -3.47 -41.22 -11.04
CA PRO A 77 -4.29 -40.51 -12.01
C PRO A 77 -5.76 -40.40 -11.61
N GLU A 78 -6.32 -41.43 -10.99
CA GLU A 78 -7.72 -41.44 -10.54
C GLU A 78 -7.95 -40.51 -9.33
N GLU A 79 -7.00 -40.43 -8.41
CA GLU A 79 -7.03 -39.48 -7.29
C GLU A 79 -6.92 -38.04 -7.78
N GLU A 80 -6.04 -37.82 -8.74
CA GLU A 80 -5.82 -36.54 -9.40
C GLU A 80 -7.08 -36.09 -10.18
N ASP A 81 -7.69 -36.97 -10.97
CA ASP A 81 -8.93 -36.71 -11.69
C ASP A 81 -10.09 -36.36 -10.74
N ARG A 82 -10.23 -37.11 -9.63
CA ARG A 82 -11.24 -36.81 -8.60
C ARG A 82 -11.03 -35.43 -7.98
N LEU A 83 -9.78 -35.05 -7.71
CA LEU A 83 -9.45 -33.73 -7.20
C LEU A 83 -9.82 -32.63 -8.22
N TYR A 84 -9.57 -32.85 -9.51
CA TYR A 84 -9.92 -31.87 -10.55
C TYR A 84 -11.41 -31.76 -10.82
N ILE A 85 -12.16 -32.85 -10.70
CA ILE A 85 -13.63 -32.79 -10.72
C ILE A 85 -14.13 -31.94 -9.54
N LEU A 86 -13.62 -32.19 -8.33
CA LEU A 86 -13.97 -31.43 -7.13
C LEU A 86 -13.70 -29.92 -7.29
N PHE A 87 -12.55 -29.57 -7.85
CA PHE A 87 -12.19 -28.18 -8.14
C PHE A 87 -13.07 -27.58 -9.26
N SER A 88 -13.41 -28.36 -10.28
CA SER A 88 -14.29 -27.92 -11.36
C SER A 88 -15.73 -27.66 -10.90
N GLU A 89 -16.19 -28.34 -9.85
CA GLU A 89 -17.51 -28.13 -9.22
C GLU A 89 -17.59 -26.91 -8.29
N TRP A 90 -16.45 -26.27 -7.98
CA TRP A 90 -16.43 -25.12 -7.08
C TRP A 90 -17.28 -23.97 -7.64
N SER A 91 -18.08 -23.30 -6.80
CA SER A 91 -18.88 -22.14 -7.23
C SER A 91 -18.88 -20.99 -6.22
N TRP A 92 -19.15 -19.79 -6.74
CA TRP A 92 -19.27 -18.55 -5.96
C TRP A 92 -20.54 -18.45 -5.09
N SER A 93 -21.60 -19.13 -5.51
CA SER A 93 -22.94 -19.05 -4.93
C SER A 93 -23.37 -20.31 -4.17
N GLY A 94 -22.60 -21.40 -4.25
CA GLY A 94 -22.95 -22.71 -3.71
C GLY A 94 -21.92 -23.29 -2.74
N ASN A 95 -21.61 -24.57 -2.91
CA ASN A 95 -20.74 -25.37 -2.03
C ASN A 95 -19.24 -25.09 -2.16
N GLY A 96 -18.82 -23.96 -2.74
CA GLY A 96 -17.40 -23.67 -3.01
C GLY A 96 -16.49 -23.83 -1.79
N LEU A 97 -16.96 -23.35 -0.63
CA LEU A 97 -16.21 -23.51 0.63
C LEU A 97 -16.13 -24.97 1.10
N ARG A 98 -17.19 -25.76 0.88
CA ARG A 98 -17.17 -27.20 1.16
C ARG A 98 -16.16 -27.90 0.25
N ASN A 99 -16.12 -27.56 -1.03
CA ASN A 99 -15.15 -28.14 -1.97
C ASN A 99 -13.71 -27.76 -1.61
N TRP A 100 -13.48 -26.53 -1.11
CA TRP A 100 -12.18 -26.15 -0.54
C TRP A 100 -11.79 -27.04 0.64
N ILE A 101 -12.73 -27.26 1.57
CA ILE A 101 -12.51 -28.12 2.75
C ILE A 101 -12.16 -29.55 2.32
N GLU A 102 -12.89 -30.13 1.37
CA GLU A 102 -12.61 -31.47 0.86
C GLU A 102 -11.25 -31.51 0.13
N GLY A 103 -10.89 -30.46 -0.61
CA GLY A 103 -9.56 -30.31 -1.19
C GLY A 103 -8.45 -30.27 -0.13
N LYS A 104 -8.65 -29.54 0.98
CA LYS A 104 -7.70 -29.54 2.09
C LYS A 104 -7.57 -30.92 2.74
N LYS A 105 -8.68 -31.64 2.94
CA LYS A 105 -8.65 -33.03 3.46
C LYS A 105 -7.87 -33.97 2.54
N PHE A 106 -8.00 -33.79 1.22
CA PHE A 106 -7.23 -34.56 0.25
C PHE A 106 -5.72 -34.37 0.47
N PHE A 107 -5.23 -33.14 0.58
CA PHE A 107 -3.81 -32.89 0.86
C PHE A 107 -3.39 -33.39 2.25
N ASP A 108 -4.25 -33.22 3.26
CA ASP A 108 -3.97 -33.69 4.64
C ASP A 108 -3.88 -35.21 4.76
N ALA A 109 -4.49 -35.96 3.84
CA ALA A 109 -4.35 -37.40 3.79
C ALA A 109 -2.89 -37.85 3.57
N PHE A 110 -2.09 -37.03 2.88
CA PHE A 110 -0.67 -37.31 2.65
C PHE A 110 0.24 -36.79 3.76
N TRP A 111 -0.28 -35.98 4.71
CA TRP A 111 0.54 -35.37 5.75
C TRP A 111 1.28 -36.40 6.60
N SER A 112 0.63 -37.52 6.95
CA SER A 112 1.24 -38.52 7.86
C SER A 112 2.50 -39.14 7.28
N GLU A 113 2.47 -39.50 6.01
CA GLU A 113 3.61 -40.04 5.29
C GLU A 113 4.67 -38.95 5.04
N THR A 114 4.23 -37.75 4.64
CA THR A 114 5.10 -36.58 4.42
C THR A 114 5.90 -36.25 5.68
N TYR A 115 5.23 -36.19 6.83
CA TYR A 115 5.83 -35.89 8.12
C TYR A 115 6.90 -36.91 8.49
N GLU A 116 6.62 -38.21 8.40
CA GLU A 116 7.57 -39.26 8.78
C GLU A 116 8.78 -39.32 7.84
N ASN A 117 8.57 -39.22 6.53
CA ASN A 117 9.66 -39.24 5.58
C ASN A 117 10.50 -37.95 5.65
N LEU A 118 9.86 -36.78 5.75
CA LEU A 118 10.57 -35.50 5.88
C LEU A 118 11.39 -35.45 7.17
N LYS A 119 10.86 -35.99 8.27
CA LYS A 119 11.58 -36.18 9.53
C LYS A 119 12.86 -37.00 9.34
N ARG A 120 12.77 -38.14 8.66
CA ARG A 120 13.93 -38.98 8.32
C ARG A 120 14.94 -38.24 7.45
N VAL A 121 14.49 -37.46 6.47
CA VAL A 121 15.38 -36.63 5.63
C VAL A 121 16.10 -35.60 6.50
N VAL A 122 15.38 -34.86 7.36
CA VAL A 122 15.97 -33.87 8.28
C VAL A 122 17.01 -34.51 9.21
N GLU A 123 16.72 -35.67 9.79
CA GLU A 123 17.63 -36.40 10.68
C GLU A 123 18.89 -36.92 9.95
N THR A 124 18.73 -37.35 8.70
CA THR A 124 19.81 -37.96 7.91
C THR A 124 20.68 -36.91 7.22
N THR A 125 20.07 -35.94 6.56
CA THR A 125 20.78 -34.95 5.73
C THR A 125 21.17 -33.70 6.49
N ARG A 126 20.53 -33.44 7.64
CA ARG A 126 20.77 -32.30 8.53
C ARG A 126 20.80 -30.96 7.76
N PRO A 127 19.68 -30.55 7.13
CA PRO A 127 19.61 -29.25 6.47
C PRO A 127 19.74 -28.12 7.49
N ASP A 128 20.38 -27.02 7.09
CA ASP A 128 20.49 -25.81 7.91
C ASP A 128 19.24 -24.92 7.76
N PHE A 129 18.49 -25.05 6.66
CA PHE A 129 17.33 -24.23 6.35
C PHE A 129 16.27 -25.00 5.57
N LEU A 130 14.99 -24.71 5.83
CA LEU A 130 13.86 -25.23 5.06
C LEU A 130 13.24 -24.14 4.18
N PHE A 131 13.06 -24.42 2.90
CA PHE A 131 12.27 -23.55 2.01
C PHE A 131 11.10 -24.36 1.44
N ALA A 132 9.89 -24.09 1.90
CA ALA A 132 8.74 -24.94 1.62
C ALA A 132 7.63 -24.22 0.84
N ASP A 133 6.88 -24.97 0.02
CA ASP A 133 5.59 -24.49 -0.49
C ASP A 133 4.59 -24.30 0.66
N PHE A 134 3.68 -23.34 0.52
CA PHE A 134 2.73 -23.01 1.58
C PHE A 134 1.80 -24.16 2.02
N HIS A 135 1.60 -25.19 1.20
CA HIS A 135 0.78 -26.35 1.59
C HIS A 135 1.52 -27.37 2.48
N VAL A 136 2.83 -27.23 2.66
CA VAL A 136 3.65 -28.25 3.34
C VAL A 136 3.62 -28.03 4.86
N ASP A 137 2.48 -28.34 5.51
CA ASP A 137 2.32 -28.23 6.97
C ASP A 137 3.42 -28.99 7.73
N ALA A 138 3.90 -30.13 7.18
CA ALA A 138 5.00 -30.91 7.75
C ALA A 138 6.32 -30.12 7.89
N ALA A 139 6.58 -29.12 7.04
CA ALA A 139 7.77 -28.28 7.18
C ALA A 139 7.70 -27.37 8.42
N ARG A 140 6.49 -26.92 8.78
CA ARG A 140 6.26 -26.19 10.05
C ARG A 140 6.41 -27.09 11.28
N ASP A 141 6.09 -28.38 11.12
CA ASP A 141 6.35 -29.37 12.16
C ASP A 141 7.87 -29.55 12.36
N MET A 142 8.64 -29.65 11.27
CA MET A 142 10.11 -29.73 11.35
C MET A 142 10.74 -28.46 11.94
N GLN A 143 10.23 -27.28 11.59
CA GLN A 143 10.64 -26.01 12.21
C GLN A 143 10.53 -26.09 13.74
N ARG A 144 9.42 -26.63 14.26
CA ARG A 144 9.14 -26.68 15.71
C ARG A 144 9.90 -27.77 16.44
N GLU A 145 10.01 -28.97 15.83
CA GLU A 145 10.67 -30.11 16.45
C GLU A 145 12.19 -29.99 16.45
N TYR A 146 12.78 -29.45 15.38
CA TYR A 146 14.23 -29.36 15.20
C TYR A 146 14.79 -27.94 15.32
N ASN A 147 13.94 -26.95 15.61
CA ASN A 147 14.31 -25.54 15.65
C ASN A 147 15.01 -25.07 14.34
N LEU A 148 14.51 -25.53 13.19
CA LEU A 148 15.06 -25.17 11.88
C LEU A 148 14.45 -23.87 11.36
N PRO A 149 15.23 -22.92 10.84
CA PRO A 149 14.70 -21.73 10.18
C PRO A 149 13.93 -22.14 8.91
N LEU A 150 12.77 -21.51 8.69
CA LEU A 150 11.83 -21.81 7.61
C LEU A 150 11.48 -20.56 6.82
N ALA A 151 11.48 -20.68 5.49
CA ALA A 151 10.73 -19.79 4.60
C ALA A 151 9.59 -20.54 3.91
N THR A 152 8.44 -19.89 3.74
CA THR A 152 7.33 -20.42 2.92
C THR A 152 7.08 -19.57 1.68
N MET A 153 6.81 -20.23 0.55
CA MET A 153 6.41 -19.57 -0.71
C MET A 153 4.90 -19.65 -0.89
N TRP A 154 4.27 -18.48 -0.99
CA TRP A 154 2.84 -18.33 -1.25
C TRP A 154 2.60 -17.72 -2.63
N PRO A 155 1.56 -18.15 -3.37
CA PRO A 155 1.25 -17.58 -4.68
C PRO A 155 0.48 -16.24 -4.58
N GLN A 156 -0.04 -15.90 -3.41
CA GLN A 156 -0.82 -14.69 -3.12
C GLN A 156 -0.73 -14.35 -1.63
N TRP A 157 -1.44 -13.30 -1.18
CA TRP A 157 -1.48 -13.02 0.26
C TRP A 157 -1.89 -14.24 1.09
N PRO A 158 -1.14 -14.57 2.17
CA PRO A 158 -1.41 -15.76 2.96
C PRO A 158 -2.80 -15.75 3.59
N TYR A 159 -3.44 -16.92 3.58
CA TYR A 159 -4.76 -17.09 4.18
C TYR A 159 -4.72 -16.79 5.68
N PHE A 160 -5.71 -16.04 6.15
CA PHE A 160 -5.92 -15.76 7.58
C PHE A 160 -4.82 -14.92 8.27
N MET A 161 -3.80 -14.45 7.55
CA MET A 161 -2.68 -13.69 8.13
C MET A 161 -2.78 -12.20 7.83
N CYS A 162 -2.40 -11.40 8.83
CA CYS A 162 -2.46 -9.94 8.81
C CYS A 162 -3.86 -9.42 8.40
N PRO A 163 -4.92 -9.77 9.15
CA PRO A 163 -6.27 -9.25 8.89
C PRO A 163 -6.31 -7.74 9.13
N VAL A 164 -7.01 -7.02 8.26
CA VAL A 164 -7.22 -5.56 8.37
C VAL A 164 -8.71 -5.23 8.18
N PRO A 165 -9.28 -4.24 8.89
CA PRO A 165 -10.74 -4.01 8.89
C PRO A 165 -11.34 -3.63 7.53
N TYR A 166 -10.54 -3.09 6.61
CA TYR A 166 -11.00 -2.66 5.28
C TYR A 166 -10.89 -3.76 4.21
N ILE A 167 -10.38 -4.94 4.54
CA ILE A 167 -10.47 -6.14 3.69
C ILE A 167 -11.51 -7.06 4.35
N PRO A 168 -12.76 -7.09 3.87
CA PRO A 168 -13.82 -7.84 4.54
C PRO A 168 -13.55 -9.34 4.53
N GLY A 169 -14.02 -10.06 5.55
CA GLY A 169 -13.81 -11.50 5.73
C GLY A 169 -12.37 -11.90 6.07
N ARG A 170 -11.86 -12.92 5.38
CA ARG A 170 -10.52 -13.48 5.64
C ARG A 170 -9.62 -13.19 4.46
N VAL A 171 -8.46 -12.61 4.76
CA VAL A 171 -7.48 -12.24 3.75
C VAL A 171 -7.08 -13.47 2.92
N GLY A 172 -7.07 -13.32 1.59
CA GLY A 172 -6.74 -14.35 0.61
C GLY A 172 -7.91 -15.27 0.22
N LEU A 173 -9.06 -15.19 0.89
CA LEU A 173 -10.26 -15.99 0.58
C LEU A 173 -11.45 -15.12 0.17
N GLU A 174 -11.18 -13.91 -0.33
CA GLU A 174 -12.20 -12.90 -0.67
C GLU A 174 -13.03 -13.34 -1.87
N PRO A 175 -14.32 -13.69 -1.70
CA PRO A 175 -15.05 -14.29 -2.79
C PRO A 175 -15.90 -13.31 -3.60
N ARG A 176 -15.94 -12.04 -3.22
CA ARG A 176 -16.86 -11.08 -3.83
C ARG A 176 -16.25 -9.70 -3.98
N VAL A 177 -15.57 -9.24 -2.93
CA VAL A 177 -15.02 -7.89 -2.88
C VAL A 177 -13.63 -7.91 -2.26
N GLN A 178 -12.70 -7.12 -2.81
CA GLN A 178 -11.34 -7.02 -2.30
C GLN A 178 -11.20 -6.06 -1.14
N THR A 179 -11.94 -4.95 -1.17
CA THR A 179 -11.91 -3.91 -0.15
C THR A 179 -13.32 -3.49 0.21
N SER A 180 -13.47 -2.94 1.41
CA SER A 180 -14.70 -2.34 1.88
C SER A 180 -15.08 -1.08 1.08
N GLU A 181 -14.12 -0.42 0.42
CA GLU A 181 -14.33 0.87 -0.28
C GLU A 181 -15.50 0.84 -1.26
N HIS A 182 -15.62 -0.23 -2.04
CA HIS A 182 -16.67 -0.40 -3.05
C HIS A 182 -17.66 -1.50 -2.70
N ALA A 183 -17.56 -2.09 -1.50
CA ALA A 183 -18.41 -3.19 -1.07
C ALA A 183 -19.73 -2.69 -0.47
N SER A 184 -20.85 -3.28 -0.91
CA SER A 184 -22.14 -3.09 -0.26
C SER A 184 -22.11 -3.64 1.19
N MET A 185 -22.99 -3.15 2.06
CA MET A 185 -23.13 -3.70 3.42
C MET A 185 -23.43 -5.21 3.39
N TRP A 186 -24.19 -5.66 2.39
CA TRP A 186 -24.53 -7.07 2.21
C TRP A 186 -23.32 -7.92 1.80
N ASP A 187 -22.42 -7.40 0.96
CA ASP A 187 -21.20 -8.10 0.57
C ASP A 187 -20.24 -8.22 1.74
N ARG A 188 -20.03 -7.13 2.49
CA ARG A 188 -19.20 -7.14 3.71
C ARG A 188 -19.72 -8.18 4.72
N PHE A 189 -21.01 -8.13 5.03
CA PHE A 189 -21.65 -9.09 5.93
C PHE A 189 -21.51 -10.54 5.43
N ASN A 190 -21.83 -10.79 4.14
CA ASN A 190 -21.71 -12.14 3.57
C ASN A 190 -20.30 -12.70 3.61
N GLN A 191 -19.30 -11.85 3.43
CA GLN A 191 -17.89 -12.21 3.41
C GLN A 191 -17.39 -12.49 4.82
N ASP A 192 -17.81 -11.72 5.82
CA ASP A 192 -17.49 -11.97 7.23
C ASP A 192 -18.08 -13.29 7.74
N ILE A 193 -19.30 -13.63 7.32
CA ILE A 193 -19.93 -14.90 7.70
C ILE A 193 -19.60 -16.06 6.76
N TYR A 194 -18.78 -15.86 5.73
CA TYR A 194 -18.55 -16.86 4.68
C TYR A 194 -18.05 -18.20 5.25
N LEU A 195 -17.09 -18.15 6.17
CA LEU A 195 -16.59 -19.34 6.87
C LEU A 195 -17.64 -20.03 7.73
N LEU A 196 -18.61 -19.28 8.24
CA LEU A 196 -19.67 -19.79 9.11
C LEU A 196 -20.81 -20.47 8.33
N LYS A 197 -20.79 -20.45 7.00
CA LYS A 197 -21.82 -21.09 6.17
C LYS A 197 -21.77 -22.62 6.20
N HIS A 198 -20.62 -23.21 6.56
CA HIS A 198 -20.44 -24.67 6.59
C HIS A 198 -19.78 -25.14 7.90
N PRO A 199 -20.39 -24.90 9.08
CA PRO A 199 -19.75 -25.14 10.37
C PRO A 199 -19.47 -26.64 10.62
N ILE A 200 -20.33 -27.52 10.12
CA ILE A 200 -20.16 -28.98 10.23
C ILE A 200 -18.93 -29.43 9.44
N ALA A 201 -18.74 -28.92 8.21
CA ALA A 201 -17.60 -29.28 7.38
C ALA A 201 -16.28 -28.79 8.00
N PHE A 202 -16.26 -27.60 8.59
CA PHE A 202 -15.11 -27.09 9.33
C PHE A 202 -14.80 -27.90 10.58
N ALA A 203 -15.83 -28.24 11.37
CA ALA A 203 -15.66 -29.09 12.54
C ALA A 203 -15.10 -30.46 12.14
N ASP A 204 -15.57 -31.05 11.04
CA ASP A 204 -15.06 -32.31 10.52
C ASP A 204 -13.60 -32.22 10.05
N LEU A 205 -13.22 -31.18 9.30
CA LEU A 205 -11.83 -30.91 8.94
C LEU A 205 -10.94 -30.77 10.18
N PHE A 206 -11.38 -29.97 11.16
CA PHE A 206 -10.64 -29.74 12.40
C PHE A 206 -10.46 -31.03 13.20
N LEU A 207 -11.53 -31.81 13.40
CA LEU A 207 -11.48 -33.06 14.15
C LEU A 207 -10.63 -34.11 13.43
N THR A 208 -10.75 -34.20 12.11
CA THR A 208 -9.96 -35.12 11.28
C THR A 208 -8.48 -34.77 11.38
N THR A 209 -8.12 -33.50 11.19
CA THR A 209 -6.74 -32.99 11.33
C THR A 209 -6.20 -33.24 12.73
N LYS A 210 -6.99 -32.94 13.77
CA LYS A 210 -6.61 -33.16 15.17
C LYS A 210 -6.32 -34.63 15.45
N ARG A 211 -7.20 -35.54 15.03
CA ARG A 211 -7.03 -36.99 15.23
C ARG A 211 -5.83 -37.53 14.46
N MET A 212 -5.66 -37.09 13.21
CA MET A 212 -4.56 -37.49 12.36
C MET A 212 -3.21 -37.07 12.96
N ARG A 213 -3.08 -35.82 13.44
CA ARG A 213 -1.86 -35.32 14.07
C ARG A 213 -1.60 -35.94 15.46
N ALA A 214 -2.65 -36.18 16.24
CA ALA A 214 -2.54 -36.83 17.55
C ALA A 214 -1.97 -38.26 17.45
N LYS A 215 -2.23 -38.99 16.36
CA LYS A 215 -1.62 -40.31 16.12
C LYS A 215 -0.09 -40.27 16.00
N LYS A 216 0.48 -39.11 15.67
CA LYS A 216 1.93 -38.87 15.64
C LYS A 216 2.43 -38.13 16.89
N GLY A 217 1.60 -37.98 17.92
CA GLY A 217 1.95 -37.25 19.15
C GLY A 217 1.94 -35.73 19.02
N LEU A 218 1.39 -35.18 17.92
CA LEU A 218 1.41 -33.74 17.65
C LEU A 218 0.06 -33.07 17.92
N GLY A 219 0.13 -31.83 18.42
CA GLY A 219 -1.00 -30.91 18.48
C GLY A 219 -1.32 -30.28 17.13
N ILE A 220 -2.43 -29.53 17.05
CA ILE A 220 -2.78 -28.73 15.87
C ILE A 220 -1.80 -27.56 15.77
N LEU A 221 -1.38 -27.23 14.54
CA LEU A 221 -0.59 -26.02 14.31
C LEU A 221 -1.41 -24.77 14.67
N PRO A 222 -0.86 -23.83 15.46
CA PRO A 222 -1.59 -22.62 15.80
C PRO A 222 -1.76 -21.75 14.56
N MET A 223 -2.96 -21.18 14.44
CA MET A 223 -3.25 -20.13 13.46
C MET A 223 -2.80 -18.80 14.04
N LEU A 224 -1.73 -18.23 13.51
CA LEU A 224 -1.14 -17.00 14.00
C LEU A 224 -1.60 -15.80 13.16
N PRO A 225 -1.94 -14.64 13.77
CA PRO A 225 -2.33 -13.45 13.02
C PRO A 225 -1.15 -12.82 12.28
N LYS A 226 0.08 -13.11 12.69
CA LYS A 226 1.34 -12.69 12.05
C LYS A 226 2.25 -13.91 11.90
N PRO A 227 3.13 -13.96 10.88
CA PRO A 227 4.07 -15.06 10.70
C PRO A 227 5.09 -15.15 11.83
N ASP A 228 5.45 -16.40 12.16
CA ASP A 228 6.58 -16.81 13.02
C ASP A 228 7.78 -17.34 12.22
N HIS A 229 7.75 -17.18 10.89
CA HIS A 229 8.75 -17.64 9.93
C HIS A 229 8.75 -16.70 8.71
N LEU A 230 9.77 -16.79 7.85
CA LEU A 230 9.81 -15.95 6.65
C LEU A 230 8.70 -16.37 5.67
N VAL A 231 7.89 -15.41 5.22
CA VAL A 231 6.81 -15.63 4.26
C VAL A 231 7.10 -14.81 3.01
N LEU A 232 7.34 -15.52 1.92
CA LEU A 232 7.60 -14.96 0.61
C LEU A 232 6.35 -15.13 -0.26
N VAL A 233 5.93 -14.07 -0.93
CA VAL A 233 4.73 -14.05 -1.76
C VAL A 233 5.11 -13.81 -3.21
N ASN A 234 4.81 -14.77 -4.08
CA ASN A 234 4.99 -14.70 -5.53
C ASN A 234 3.90 -13.83 -6.20
N SER A 235 3.83 -12.60 -5.74
CA SER A 235 3.01 -11.51 -6.27
C SER A 235 3.67 -10.18 -5.93
N PHE A 236 3.06 -9.06 -6.33
CA PHE A 236 3.65 -7.74 -6.16
C PHE A 236 2.64 -6.67 -5.73
N VAL A 237 3.18 -5.68 -5.02
CA VAL A 237 2.44 -4.46 -4.65
C VAL A 237 2.00 -3.74 -5.92
N GLY A 238 0.71 -3.46 -6.02
CA GLY A 238 0.06 -2.90 -7.21
C GLY A 238 -0.96 -3.84 -7.84
N LEU A 239 -0.76 -5.16 -7.71
CA LEU A 239 -1.77 -6.18 -8.01
C LEU A 239 -2.48 -6.64 -6.74
N GLU A 240 -1.72 -6.91 -5.68
CA GLU A 240 -2.28 -7.32 -4.41
C GLU A 240 -3.00 -6.16 -3.71
N THR A 241 -4.07 -6.48 -2.97
CA THR A 241 -4.77 -5.50 -2.14
C THR A 241 -3.80 -4.88 -1.14
N PRO A 242 -3.67 -3.52 -1.11
CA PRO A 242 -2.76 -2.86 -0.20
C PRO A 242 -3.07 -3.22 1.25
N LYS A 243 -2.06 -3.63 2.02
CA LYS A 243 -2.15 -3.80 3.47
C LYS A 243 -0.80 -3.63 4.15
N GLU A 244 -0.83 -3.33 5.43
CA GLU A 244 0.38 -3.35 6.27
C GLU A 244 0.88 -4.79 6.42
N THR A 245 2.19 -4.97 6.21
CA THR A 245 2.85 -6.28 6.32
C THR A 245 3.95 -6.24 7.38
N PRO A 246 4.08 -7.28 8.22
CA PRO A 246 5.18 -7.38 9.17
C PRO A 246 6.52 -7.64 8.45
N PRO A 247 7.67 -7.43 9.12
CA PRO A 247 9.00 -7.64 8.52
C PRO A 247 9.32 -9.05 8.04
N LEU A 248 8.52 -10.05 8.40
CA LEU A 248 8.66 -11.43 7.95
C LEU A 248 7.76 -11.77 6.74
N LEU A 249 7.03 -10.81 6.17
CA LEU A 249 6.10 -11.06 5.07
C LEU A 249 6.39 -10.12 3.89
N HIS A 250 6.82 -10.68 2.76
CA HIS A 250 7.34 -9.92 1.63
C HIS A 250 6.73 -10.33 0.29
N ALA A 251 6.27 -9.35 -0.49
CA ALA A 251 5.88 -9.52 -1.89
C ALA A 251 7.10 -9.43 -2.82
N ILE A 252 7.54 -10.59 -3.31
CA ILE A 252 8.77 -10.77 -4.09
C ILE A 252 8.52 -11.20 -5.55
N GLY A 253 7.25 -11.36 -5.94
CA GLY A 253 6.88 -11.74 -7.30
C GLY A 253 6.85 -10.57 -8.28
N PRO A 254 6.54 -10.82 -9.56
CA PRO A 254 6.36 -12.15 -10.14
C PRO A 254 7.70 -12.86 -10.34
N ILE A 255 7.82 -14.07 -9.81
CA ILE A 255 9.00 -14.93 -9.95
C ILE A 255 8.78 -15.78 -11.20
N LEU A 256 9.51 -15.42 -12.26
CA LEU A 256 9.49 -16.10 -13.55
C LEU A 256 10.91 -16.49 -13.93
N SER A 257 11.09 -17.53 -14.75
CA SER A 257 12.42 -17.84 -15.26
C SER A 257 12.97 -16.74 -16.17
N ASP A 258 14.28 -16.60 -16.26
CA ASP A 258 14.87 -15.65 -17.21
C ASP A 258 14.79 -16.18 -18.65
N GLU A 259 14.69 -17.51 -18.80
CA GLU A 259 14.61 -18.21 -20.07
C GLU A 259 13.22 -18.87 -20.25
N TYR A 260 12.81 -19.05 -21.50
CA TYR A 260 11.60 -19.80 -21.85
C TYR A 260 11.70 -20.31 -23.29
N ALA A 261 11.01 -21.42 -23.57
CA ALA A 261 11.01 -22.03 -24.90
C ALA A 261 10.45 -21.05 -25.96
N PRO A 262 11.09 -20.92 -27.13
CA PRO A 262 10.58 -20.09 -28.22
C PRO A 262 9.31 -20.70 -28.85
N LEU A 263 8.66 -19.95 -29.72
CA LEU A 263 7.62 -20.48 -30.60
C LEU A 263 8.24 -21.53 -31.55
N ASP A 264 7.52 -22.62 -31.80
CA ASP A 264 7.87 -23.54 -32.89
C ASP A 264 7.52 -22.92 -34.26
N ALA A 265 7.92 -23.61 -35.34
CA ALA A 265 7.71 -23.11 -36.71
C ALA A 265 6.23 -22.95 -37.06
N GLU A 266 5.37 -23.86 -36.59
CA GLU A 266 3.94 -23.88 -36.89
C GLU A 266 3.20 -22.73 -36.20
N LEU A 267 3.51 -22.46 -34.93
CA LEU A 267 3.00 -21.31 -34.20
C LEU A 267 3.57 -20.01 -34.75
N SER A 268 4.83 -19.99 -35.17
CA SER A 268 5.43 -18.81 -35.80
C SER A 268 4.71 -18.42 -37.10
N GLU A 269 4.37 -19.39 -37.95
CA GLU A 269 3.58 -19.16 -39.17
C GLU A 269 2.16 -18.66 -38.84
N PHE A 270 1.52 -19.24 -37.83
CA PHE A 270 0.21 -18.79 -37.37
C PHE A 270 0.24 -17.31 -36.93
N TYR A 271 1.27 -16.88 -36.22
CA TYR A 271 1.41 -15.49 -35.76
C TYR A 271 1.89 -14.51 -36.84
N GLN A 272 2.48 -14.98 -37.94
CA GLN A 272 2.80 -14.16 -39.11
C GLN A 272 1.56 -13.77 -39.90
N THR A 273 0.55 -14.64 -39.90
CA THR A 273 -0.71 -14.44 -40.64
C THR A 273 -1.80 -13.76 -39.81
N HIS A 274 -1.62 -13.67 -38.48
CA HIS A 274 -2.59 -13.11 -37.54
C HIS A 274 -1.93 -12.11 -36.59
N ASP A 275 -2.34 -10.83 -36.67
CA ASP A 275 -1.78 -9.70 -35.91
C ASP A 275 -2.61 -9.29 -34.68
N ARG A 276 -3.80 -9.87 -34.52
CA ARG A 276 -4.75 -9.63 -33.41
C ARG A 276 -5.28 -10.95 -32.90
N THR A 277 -4.39 -11.67 -32.22
CA THR A 277 -4.64 -13.02 -31.72
C THR A 277 -5.09 -12.99 -30.26
N MET A 278 -6.12 -13.79 -29.95
CA MET A 278 -6.47 -14.16 -28.58
C MET A 278 -5.87 -15.52 -28.25
N PHE A 279 -5.09 -15.58 -27.18
CA PHE A 279 -4.62 -16.84 -26.61
C PHE A 279 -5.65 -17.34 -25.59
N VAL A 280 -5.98 -18.64 -25.62
CA VAL A 280 -6.96 -19.27 -24.73
C VAL A 280 -6.30 -20.44 -24.02
N ALA A 281 -6.17 -20.35 -22.70
CA ALA A 281 -5.66 -21.45 -21.88
C ALA A 281 -6.24 -21.45 -20.47
N PHE A 282 -6.92 -22.54 -20.11
CA PHE A 282 -7.47 -22.76 -18.77
C PHE A 282 -6.58 -23.69 -17.93
N GLY A 283 -5.29 -23.73 -18.25
CA GLY A 283 -4.36 -24.65 -17.61
C GLY A 283 -4.70 -26.11 -17.91
N THR A 284 -4.12 -26.99 -17.11
CA THR A 284 -4.10 -28.44 -17.39
C THR A 284 -5.20 -29.22 -16.67
N HIS A 285 -5.98 -28.53 -15.82
CA HIS A 285 -6.78 -29.14 -14.77
C HIS A 285 -8.23 -28.63 -14.73
N VAL A 286 -8.65 -27.84 -15.72
CA VAL A 286 -9.99 -27.24 -15.77
C VAL A 286 -10.86 -28.03 -16.75
N ILE A 287 -11.91 -28.66 -16.22
CA ILE A 287 -12.90 -29.40 -17.00
C ILE A 287 -14.23 -28.63 -16.92
N LEU A 288 -14.72 -28.14 -18.05
CA LEU A 288 -16.02 -27.49 -18.13
C LEU A 288 -17.10 -28.50 -18.49
N SER A 289 -18.33 -28.27 -18.01
CA SER A 289 -19.48 -29.08 -18.43
C SER A 289 -19.73 -28.92 -19.93
N ARG A 290 -20.40 -29.90 -20.56
CA ARG A 290 -20.71 -29.89 -21.99
C ARG A 290 -21.36 -28.57 -22.44
N GLU A 291 -22.38 -28.12 -21.72
CA GLU A 291 -23.11 -26.88 -22.02
C GLU A 291 -22.23 -25.63 -21.93
N ARG A 292 -21.35 -25.57 -20.91
CA ARG A 292 -20.42 -24.46 -20.73
C ARG A 292 -19.35 -24.47 -21.81
N LEU A 293 -18.84 -25.64 -22.19
CA LEU A 293 -17.85 -25.79 -23.27
C LEU A 293 -18.44 -25.40 -24.63
N GLN A 294 -19.70 -25.77 -24.90
CA GLN A 294 -20.44 -25.31 -26.09
C GLN A 294 -20.62 -23.79 -26.09
N SER A 295 -21.00 -23.21 -24.95
CA SER A 295 -21.14 -21.76 -24.81
C SER A 295 -19.81 -21.03 -25.02
N LEU A 296 -18.71 -21.60 -24.52
CA LEU A 296 -17.35 -21.08 -24.68
C LEU A 296 -16.92 -21.11 -26.14
N LYS A 297 -17.11 -22.26 -26.82
CA LYS A 297 -16.88 -22.43 -28.25
C LYS A 297 -17.68 -21.40 -29.06
N ALA A 298 -18.98 -21.28 -28.81
CA ALA A 298 -19.84 -20.32 -29.50
C ALA A 298 -19.39 -18.86 -29.27
N GLY A 299 -18.99 -18.52 -28.04
CA GLY A 299 -18.48 -17.18 -27.72
C GLY A 299 -17.20 -16.84 -28.46
N ILE A 300 -16.21 -17.75 -28.45
CA ILE A 300 -14.94 -17.58 -29.16
C ILE A 300 -15.17 -17.43 -30.67
N ILE A 301 -16.02 -18.28 -31.28
CA ILE A 301 -16.34 -18.16 -32.71
C ILE A 301 -17.06 -16.86 -33.02
N SER A 302 -17.96 -16.40 -32.14
CA SER A 302 -18.63 -15.10 -32.30
C SER A 302 -17.62 -13.93 -32.29
N THR A 303 -16.55 -14.03 -31.50
CA THR A 303 -15.49 -13.00 -31.46
C THR A 303 -14.71 -12.91 -32.77
N LEU A 304 -14.44 -14.05 -33.41
CA LEU A 304 -13.83 -14.13 -34.75
C LEU A 304 -14.77 -13.55 -35.81
N HIS A 305 -16.05 -13.94 -35.80
CA HIS A 305 -17.05 -13.45 -36.77
C HIS A 305 -17.28 -11.94 -36.68
N ALA A 306 -17.22 -11.36 -35.47
CA ALA A 306 -17.29 -9.92 -35.29
C ALA A 306 -15.98 -9.17 -35.60
N GLY A 307 -14.91 -9.87 -35.97
CA GLY A 307 -13.63 -9.28 -36.31
C GLY A 307 -12.91 -8.60 -35.14
N HIS A 308 -13.28 -8.93 -33.89
CA HIS A 308 -12.57 -8.43 -32.70
C HIS A 308 -11.15 -9.00 -32.62
N VAL A 309 -11.00 -10.24 -33.07
CA VAL A 309 -9.73 -10.96 -33.23
C VAL A 309 -9.70 -11.55 -34.65
N ASN A 310 -8.52 -11.69 -35.23
CA ASN A 310 -8.35 -12.42 -36.50
C ASN A 310 -7.70 -13.78 -36.31
N GLY A 311 -7.16 -14.09 -35.14
CA GLY A 311 -6.63 -15.40 -34.79
C GLY A 311 -7.00 -15.81 -33.38
N VAL A 312 -7.18 -17.10 -33.15
CA VAL A 312 -7.33 -17.68 -31.81
C VAL A 312 -6.39 -18.87 -31.69
N LEU A 313 -5.49 -18.82 -30.71
CA LEU A 313 -4.67 -19.96 -30.31
C LEU A 313 -5.26 -20.56 -29.03
N TRP A 314 -5.71 -21.81 -29.08
CA TRP A 314 -6.35 -22.48 -27.95
C TRP A 314 -5.54 -23.70 -27.51
N ALA A 315 -4.92 -23.60 -26.34
CA ALA A 315 -4.26 -24.72 -25.70
C ALA A 315 -5.31 -25.60 -24.97
N ILE A 316 -5.48 -26.85 -25.43
CA ILE A 316 -6.44 -27.81 -24.85
C ILE A 316 -5.85 -29.22 -24.88
N ARG A 317 -5.92 -29.94 -23.76
CA ARG A 317 -5.36 -31.31 -23.63
C ARG A 317 -6.20 -32.21 -22.73
N GLY A 318 -5.88 -33.50 -22.72
CA GLY A 318 -6.43 -34.48 -21.78
C GLY A 318 -7.96 -34.55 -21.78
N ALA A 319 -8.55 -34.63 -20.58
CA ALA A 319 -10.01 -34.74 -20.40
C ALA A 319 -10.79 -33.58 -21.05
N SER A 320 -10.25 -32.36 -21.05
CA SER A 320 -10.92 -31.20 -21.66
C SER A 320 -10.94 -31.30 -23.19
N LYS A 321 -9.87 -31.81 -23.81
CA LYS A 321 -9.83 -32.10 -25.26
C LYS A 321 -10.82 -33.21 -25.64
N ALA A 322 -10.88 -34.27 -24.83
CA ALA A 322 -11.86 -35.35 -25.02
C ALA A 322 -13.30 -34.84 -24.91
N ALA A 323 -13.60 -34.02 -23.90
CA ALA A 323 -14.91 -33.38 -23.74
C ALA A 323 -15.27 -32.45 -24.92
N PHE A 324 -14.28 -31.73 -25.46
CA PHE A 324 -14.47 -30.89 -26.65
C PHE A 324 -14.77 -31.72 -27.90
N SER A 325 -14.05 -32.83 -28.11
CA SER A 325 -14.29 -33.73 -29.24
C SER A 325 -15.67 -34.37 -29.21
N ALA A 326 -16.26 -34.57 -28.03
CA ALA A 326 -17.59 -35.14 -27.85
C ALA A 326 -18.74 -34.15 -28.15
N LEU A 327 -18.43 -32.89 -28.46
CA LEU A 327 -19.42 -31.88 -28.83
C LEU A 327 -19.98 -32.12 -30.23
N THR A 328 -21.31 -32.24 -30.34
CA THR A 328 -22.03 -32.59 -31.57
C THR A 328 -22.45 -31.38 -32.40
N ASP A 329 -22.30 -30.16 -31.88
CA ASP A 329 -22.59 -28.92 -32.62
C ASP A 329 -21.49 -28.62 -33.64
N SER A 330 -21.90 -28.08 -34.79
CA SER A 330 -21.01 -27.66 -35.87
C SER A 330 -21.07 -26.15 -36.07
N ILE A 331 -20.02 -25.60 -36.68
CA ILE A 331 -19.94 -24.19 -37.06
C ILE A 331 -19.86 -24.07 -38.57
N ILE A 332 -20.41 -22.98 -39.11
CA ILE A 332 -20.32 -22.66 -40.53
C ILE A 332 -19.31 -21.53 -40.70
N HIS A 333 -18.24 -21.79 -41.44
CA HIS A 333 -17.23 -20.80 -41.82
C HIS A 333 -17.34 -20.49 -43.31
N THR A 334 -17.31 -19.21 -43.68
CA THR A 334 -17.31 -18.76 -45.08
C THR A 334 -15.88 -18.45 -45.49
N MET A 335 -15.37 -19.17 -46.48
CA MET A 335 -14.03 -19.03 -47.03
C MET A 335 -13.90 -17.73 -47.85
N SER A 336 -12.66 -17.34 -48.15
CA SER A 336 -12.36 -16.14 -48.95
C SER A 336 -12.92 -16.16 -50.37
N ASP A 337 -13.21 -17.33 -50.92
CA ASP A 337 -13.87 -17.52 -52.23
C ASP A 337 -15.41 -17.54 -52.15
N GLY A 338 -15.99 -17.33 -50.96
CA GLY A 338 -17.43 -17.35 -50.71
C GLY A 338 -18.03 -18.74 -50.44
N SER A 339 -17.25 -19.82 -50.53
CA SER A 339 -17.70 -21.16 -50.19
C SER A 339 -17.93 -21.32 -48.67
N ARG A 340 -18.89 -22.14 -48.26
CA ARG A 340 -19.20 -22.36 -46.84
C ARG A 340 -18.79 -23.78 -46.44
N ILE A 341 -17.92 -23.89 -45.44
CA ILE A 341 -17.52 -25.16 -44.85
C ILE A 341 -18.20 -25.33 -43.50
N THR A 342 -18.72 -26.53 -43.25
CA THR A 342 -19.27 -26.90 -41.93
C THR A 342 -18.21 -27.70 -41.19
N LEU A 343 -17.78 -27.20 -40.04
CA LEU A 343 -16.74 -27.82 -39.21
C LEU A 343 -17.35 -28.29 -37.89
N GLY A 344 -17.25 -29.59 -37.61
CA GLY A 344 -17.53 -30.15 -36.30
C GLY A 344 -16.36 -29.95 -35.34
N SER A 345 -16.53 -30.38 -34.09
CA SER A 345 -15.52 -30.18 -33.06
C SER A 345 -14.23 -30.98 -33.32
N THR A 346 -14.33 -32.15 -33.98
CA THR A 346 -13.17 -32.94 -34.41
C THR A 346 -12.37 -32.23 -35.49
N GLU A 347 -13.05 -31.69 -36.52
CA GLU A 347 -12.39 -30.95 -37.59
C GLU A 347 -11.69 -29.68 -37.09
N LEU A 348 -12.26 -29.04 -36.06
CA LEU A 348 -11.63 -27.91 -35.39
C LEU A 348 -10.35 -28.32 -34.65
N LEU A 349 -10.39 -29.44 -33.90
CA LEU A 349 -9.20 -29.97 -33.23
C LEU A 349 -8.10 -30.41 -34.20
N GLU A 350 -8.48 -30.79 -35.43
CA GLU A 350 -7.56 -31.09 -36.54
C GLU A 350 -7.04 -29.81 -37.25
N ASN A 351 -7.33 -28.63 -36.71
CA ASN A 351 -6.86 -27.34 -37.24
C ASN A 351 -7.33 -27.02 -38.67
N LYS A 352 -8.53 -27.49 -39.06
CA LYS A 352 -9.10 -27.20 -40.40
C LYS A 352 -9.68 -25.79 -40.56
N HIS A 353 -9.77 -25.01 -39.47
CA HIS A 353 -10.22 -23.62 -39.52
C HIS A 353 -9.02 -22.67 -39.61
N PRO A 354 -8.96 -21.74 -40.59
CA PRO A 354 -7.75 -20.93 -40.85
C PRO A 354 -7.35 -20.01 -39.70
N HIS A 355 -8.34 -19.51 -38.94
CA HIS A 355 -8.13 -18.54 -37.85
C HIS A 355 -8.18 -19.15 -36.44
N LEU A 356 -8.36 -20.48 -36.32
CA LEU A 356 -8.47 -21.14 -35.01
C LEU A 356 -7.49 -22.30 -34.94
N LYS A 357 -6.49 -22.17 -34.06
CA LYS A 357 -5.41 -23.13 -33.87
C LYS A 357 -5.53 -23.79 -32.51
N PHE A 358 -5.64 -25.10 -32.48
CA PHE A 358 -5.57 -25.94 -31.30
C PHE A 358 -4.19 -26.57 -31.16
N VAL A 359 -3.66 -26.55 -29.95
CA VAL A 359 -2.42 -27.22 -29.56
C VAL A 359 -2.58 -27.93 -28.21
N ASP A 360 -1.88 -29.04 -28.01
CA ASP A 360 -1.89 -29.74 -26.72
C ASP A 360 -1.07 -28.99 -25.66
N PHE A 361 -0.03 -28.28 -26.09
CA PHE A 361 0.82 -27.43 -25.25
C PHE A 361 1.28 -26.23 -26.05
N ALA A 362 1.19 -25.03 -25.46
CA ALA A 362 1.74 -23.81 -26.02
C ALA A 362 2.89 -23.33 -25.12
N PRO A 363 4.04 -22.87 -25.67
CA PRO A 363 5.06 -22.17 -24.90
C PRO A 363 4.50 -20.81 -24.44
N GLN A 364 3.74 -20.83 -23.34
CA GLN A 364 2.85 -19.74 -22.90
C GLN A 364 3.55 -18.38 -22.84
N ARG A 365 4.77 -18.32 -22.29
CA ARG A 365 5.55 -17.08 -22.24
C ARG A 365 5.95 -16.56 -23.62
N ALA A 366 6.33 -17.43 -24.56
CA ALA A 366 6.62 -16.99 -25.92
C ALA A 366 5.37 -16.52 -26.66
N VAL A 367 4.24 -17.19 -26.43
CA VAL A 367 2.93 -16.75 -26.93
C VAL A 367 2.57 -15.37 -26.39
N LEU A 368 2.67 -15.15 -25.08
CA LEU A 368 2.35 -13.88 -24.44
C LEU A 368 3.36 -12.77 -24.81
N ALA A 369 4.62 -13.12 -25.08
CA ALA A 369 5.63 -12.19 -25.56
C ALA A 369 5.40 -11.71 -27.00
N HIS A 370 4.64 -12.47 -27.80
CA HIS A 370 4.48 -12.17 -29.21
C HIS A 370 3.59 -10.91 -29.41
N PRO A 371 4.01 -9.92 -30.22
CA PRO A 371 3.27 -8.65 -30.38
C PRO A 371 1.86 -8.80 -30.98
N SER A 372 1.60 -9.90 -31.69
CA SER A 372 0.28 -10.23 -32.19
C SER A 372 -0.67 -10.79 -31.12
N THR A 373 -0.16 -11.23 -29.97
CA THR A 373 -1.01 -11.69 -28.86
C THR A 373 -1.54 -10.47 -28.13
N ARG A 374 -2.81 -10.16 -28.35
CA ARG A 374 -3.45 -8.94 -27.82
C ARG A 374 -4.34 -9.19 -26.61
N LEU A 375 -4.76 -10.43 -26.42
CA LEU A 375 -5.66 -10.81 -25.34
C LEU A 375 -5.36 -12.23 -24.86
N PHE A 376 -5.39 -12.43 -23.55
CA PHE A 376 -5.30 -13.75 -22.94
C PHE A 376 -6.61 -14.12 -22.24
N PHE A 377 -7.34 -15.10 -22.78
CA PHE A 377 -8.46 -15.72 -22.09
C PHE A 377 -7.94 -16.82 -21.17
N SER A 378 -7.95 -16.55 -19.86
CA SER A 378 -7.29 -17.37 -18.86
C SER A 378 -8.19 -17.72 -17.68
N HIS A 379 -7.91 -18.87 -17.08
CA HIS A 379 -8.39 -19.23 -15.74
C HIS A 379 -7.74 -18.40 -14.62
N VAL A 380 -6.72 -17.58 -14.96
CA VAL A 380 -5.99 -16.67 -14.06
C VAL A 380 -5.38 -17.33 -12.83
N GLY A 381 -4.86 -18.55 -12.99
CA GLY A 381 -3.92 -19.12 -12.02
C GLY A 381 -2.76 -18.15 -11.78
N PRO A 382 -2.21 -18.04 -10.56
CA PRO A 382 -1.22 -17.00 -10.22
C PRO A 382 -0.02 -16.94 -11.17
N SER A 383 0.48 -18.07 -11.66
CA SER A 383 1.57 -18.12 -12.64
C SER A 383 1.15 -17.53 -14.00
N SER A 384 -0.01 -17.93 -14.54
CA SER A 384 -0.55 -17.38 -15.79
C SER A 384 -0.84 -15.89 -15.70
N ALA A 385 -1.40 -15.43 -14.56
CA ALA A 385 -1.63 -14.01 -14.33
C ALA A 385 -0.30 -13.24 -14.29
N ASN A 386 0.69 -13.74 -13.55
CA ASN A 386 2.02 -13.14 -13.46
C ASN A 386 2.71 -13.04 -14.84
N GLU A 387 2.65 -14.10 -15.65
CA GLU A 387 3.21 -14.09 -17.01
C GLU A 387 2.49 -13.08 -17.91
N SER A 388 1.15 -13.03 -17.87
CA SER A 388 0.38 -12.06 -18.66
C SER A 388 0.72 -10.62 -18.30
N LEU A 389 0.79 -10.32 -17.00
CA LEU A 389 1.15 -8.99 -16.51
C LEU A 389 2.59 -8.63 -16.87
N TRP A 390 3.54 -9.57 -16.76
CA TRP A 390 4.93 -9.35 -17.16
C TRP A 390 5.08 -9.01 -18.65
N HIS A 391 4.25 -9.61 -19.51
CA HIS A 391 4.21 -9.31 -20.94
C HIS A 391 3.28 -8.13 -21.30
N GLY A 392 2.50 -7.60 -20.34
CA GLY A 392 1.59 -6.48 -20.58
C GLY A 392 0.38 -6.85 -21.44
N VAL A 393 -0.06 -8.10 -21.38
CA VAL A 393 -1.22 -8.62 -22.13
C VAL A 393 -2.47 -8.55 -21.25
N PRO A 394 -3.52 -7.79 -21.65
CA PRO A 394 -4.80 -7.78 -20.97
C PRO A 394 -5.47 -9.17 -20.97
N MET A 395 -6.40 -9.38 -20.04
CA MET A 395 -7.04 -10.69 -19.86
C MET A 395 -8.56 -10.64 -19.95
N LEU A 396 -9.14 -11.70 -20.54
CA LEU A 396 -10.49 -12.13 -20.17
C LEU A 396 -10.32 -13.20 -19.09
N SER A 397 -10.79 -12.93 -17.89
CA SER A 397 -10.55 -13.78 -16.73
C SER A 397 -11.77 -14.67 -16.43
N MET A 398 -11.52 -15.94 -16.11
CA MET A 398 -12.56 -16.87 -15.64
C MET A 398 -12.01 -17.74 -14.51
N GLY A 399 -12.11 -17.24 -13.29
CA GLY A 399 -11.69 -18.00 -12.11
C GLY A 399 -12.51 -19.27 -11.94
N ILE A 400 -11.84 -20.41 -11.73
CA ILE A 400 -12.48 -21.72 -11.65
C ILE A 400 -12.57 -22.20 -10.20
N TYR A 401 -11.48 -22.06 -9.43
CA TYR A 401 -11.38 -22.51 -8.04
C TYR A 401 -10.25 -21.82 -7.28
N GLY A 402 -10.25 -21.94 -5.95
CA GLY A 402 -9.11 -21.62 -5.10
C GLY A 402 -8.62 -20.18 -5.21
N ASP A 403 -7.32 -20.02 -5.41
CA ASP A 403 -6.59 -18.75 -5.50
C ASP A 403 -6.88 -17.95 -6.80
N GLN A 404 -7.47 -18.58 -7.81
CA GLN A 404 -7.89 -17.90 -9.04
C GLN A 404 -9.04 -16.91 -8.77
N LEU A 405 -9.88 -17.22 -7.79
CA LEU A 405 -11.08 -16.47 -7.44
C LEU A 405 -10.78 -15.04 -6.96
N PRO A 406 -9.99 -14.82 -5.89
CA PRO A 406 -9.58 -13.48 -5.50
C PRO A 406 -8.69 -12.81 -6.58
N ARG A 407 -7.97 -13.59 -7.39
CA ARG A 407 -7.15 -13.07 -8.49
C ARG A 407 -7.99 -12.41 -9.58
N VAL A 408 -9.15 -12.96 -9.92
CA VAL A 408 -10.10 -12.33 -10.85
C VAL A 408 -10.42 -10.90 -10.38
N LEU A 409 -10.77 -10.75 -9.10
CA LEU A 409 -11.11 -9.44 -8.53
C LEU A 409 -9.91 -8.47 -8.55
N ALA A 410 -8.69 -8.98 -8.32
CA ALA A 410 -7.46 -8.19 -8.37
C ALA A 410 -7.17 -7.65 -9.76
N LEU A 411 -7.35 -8.48 -10.79
CA LEU A 411 -7.09 -8.12 -12.17
C LEU A 411 -8.15 -7.15 -12.71
N ASP A 412 -9.41 -7.36 -12.37
CA ASP A 412 -10.50 -6.44 -12.71
C ASP A 412 -10.28 -5.08 -12.05
N SER A 413 -9.95 -5.04 -10.75
CA SER A 413 -9.69 -3.80 -10.00
C SER A 413 -8.43 -3.07 -10.48
N ALA A 414 -7.41 -3.81 -10.94
CA ALA A 414 -6.23 -3.23 -11.55
C ALA A 414 -6.48 -2.66 -12.96
N GLY A 415 -7.67 -2.89 -13.53
CA GLY A 415 -8.10 -2.42 -14.84
C GLY A 415 -7.35 -3.09 -15.99
N VAL A 416 -6.91 -4.33 -15.81
CA VAL A 416 -6.15 -5.13 -16.79
C VAL A 416 -6.93 -6.36 -17.27
N ALA A 417 -8.13 -6.56 -16.75
CA ALA A 417 -9.01 -7.65 -17.16
C ALA A 417 -10.48 -7.24 -17.14
N LEU A 418 -11.29 -8.04 -17.83
CA LEU A 418 -12.70 -8.21 -17.55
C LEU A 418 -12.95 -9.67 -17.19
N SER A 419 -13.88 -9.93 -16.28
CA SER A 419 -14.19 -11.28 -15.83
C SER A 419 -15.49 -11.84 -16.37
N VAL A 420 -15.55 -13.15 -16.58
CA VAL A 420 -16.78 -13.91 -16.83
C VAL A 420 -16.97 -14.96 -15.75
N LYS A 421 -18.23 -15.19 -15.35
CA LYS A 421 -18.57 -16.18 -14.32
C LYS A 421 -18.74 -17.55 -14.96
N LYS A 422 -17.92 -18.53 -14.54
CA LYS A 422 -17.93 -19.91 -15.04
C LYS A 422 -19.33 -20.52 -15.16
N GLU A 423 -20.20 -20.22 -14.20
CA GLU A 423 -21.53 -20.82 -14.08
C GLU A 423 -22.55 -20.19 -15.02
N THR A 424 -22.43 -18.89 -15.32
CA THR A 424 -23.52 -18.12 -15.93
C THR A 424 -23.14 -17.38 -17.21
N PHE A 425 -21.88 -17.43 -17.64
CA PHE A 425 -21.46 -16.68 -18.83
C PHE A 425 -22.26 -17.05 -20.07
N THR A 426 -22.42 -16.12 -20.99
CA THR A 426 -23.07 -16.37 -22.28
C THR A 426 -22.10 -16.16 -23.44
N PRO A 427 -22.34 -16.77 -24.62
CA PRO A 427 -21.55 -16.49 -25.82
C PRO A 427 -21.51 -15.00 -26.17
N ALA A 428 -22.63 -14.30 -25.99
CA ALA A 428 -22.75 -12.86 -26.23
C ALA A 428 -21.90 -12.04 -25.27
N GLU A 429 -21.89 -12.40 -23.98
CA GLU A 429 -21.05 -11.73 -22.97
C GLU A 429 -19.55 -11.88 -23.28
N ILE A 430 -19.10 -13.06 -23.73
CA ILE A 430 -17.71 -13.26 -24.17
C ILE A 430 -17.40 -12.32 -25.33
N GLN A 431 -18.23 -12.33 -26.37
CA GLN A 431 -18.04 -11.47 -27.54
C GLN A 431 -17.97 -9.99 -27.17
N GLU A 432 -18.90 -9.52 -26.33
CA GLU A 432 -18.96 -8.13 -25.87
C GLU A 432 -17.69 -7.74 -25.11
N LYS A 433 -17.29 -8.55 -24.12
CA LYS A 433 -16.12 -8.26 -23.26
C LYS A 433 -14.81 -8.34 -24.02
N VAL A 434 -14.65 -9.32 -24.91
CA VAL A 434 -13.51 -9.37 -25.84
C VAL A 434 -13.50 -8.13 -26.72
N GLY A 435 -14.64 -7.76 -27.30
CA GLY A 435 -14.76 -6.55 -28.11
C GLY A 435 -14.35 -5.29 -27.36
N LYS A 436 -14.77 -5.15 -26.09
CA LYS A 436 -14.40 -4.01 -25.24
C LYS A 436 -12.90 -3.98 -24.93
N LEU A 437 -12.30 -5.13 -24.58
CA LEU A 437 -10.87 -5.24 -24.32
C LEU A 437 -10.02 -4.97 -25.57
N MET A 438 -10.47 -5.44 -26.73
CA MET A 438 -9.76 -5.31 -28.00
C MET A 438 -9.87 -3.90 -28.61
N ARG A 439 -11.04 -3.25 -28.48
CA ARG A 439 -11.22 -1.86 -28.96
C ARG A 439 -10.56 -0.84 -28.04
N ASP A 440 -10.63 -1.07 -26.72
CA ASP A 440 -10.10 -0.19 -25.67
C ASP A 440 -10.35 1.30 -25.99
N GLU A 441 -11.60 1.67 -26.22
CA GLU A 441 -12.01 2.98 -26.78
C GLU A 441 -11.47 4.17 -25.96
N GLU A 442 -11.36 4.01 -24.64
CA GLU A 442 -10.84 5.02 -23.71
C GLU A 442 -9.32 4.88 -23.44
N GLY A 443 -8.69 3.82 -23.95
CA GLY A 443 -7.26 3.52 -23.80
C GLY A 443 -6.85 3.19 -22.36
N HIS A 444 -7.77 2.67 -21.54
CA HIS A 444 -7.52 2.38 -20.13
C HIS A 444 -6.90 1.00 -19.92
N PHE A 445 -7.36 -0.02 -20.67
CA PHE A 445 -6.86 -1.38 -20.50
C PHE A 445 -5.39 -1.46 -20.91
N GLN A 446 -5.02 -0.90 -22.06
CA GLN A 446 -3.64 -0.89 -22.53
C GLN A 446 -2.72 -0.07 -21.62
N ARG A 447 -3.21 1.06 -21.10
CA ARG A 447 -2.45 1.90 -20.15
C ARG A 447 -2.20 1.17 -18.84
N ASN A 448 -3.21 0.50 -18.30
CA ASN A 448 -3.08 -0.27 -17.07
C ASN A 448 -2.24 -1.53 -17.26
N ALA A 449 -2.37 -2.21 -18.40
CA ALA A 449 -1.53 -3.36 -18.75
C ALA A 449 -0.06 -2.94 -18.84
N LEU A 450 0.25 -1.82 -19.49
CA LEU A 450 1.61 -1.26 -19.52
C LEU A 450 2.12 -0.84 -18.13
N ARG A 451 1.25 -0.25 -17.30
CA ARG A 451 1.57 0.09 -15.90
C ARG A 451 1.96 -1.16 -15.12
N MET A 452 1.11 -2.19 -15.17
CA MET A 452 1.35 -3.47 -14.51
C MET A 452 2.58 -4.17 -15.06
N GLN A 453 2.82 -4.12 -16.37
CA GLN A 453 4.02 -4.65 -17.03
C GLN A 453 5.29 -4.06 -16.45
N ARG A 454 5.35 -2.73 -16.33
CA ARG A 454 6.52 -2.04 -15.77
C ARG A 454 6.76 -2.43 -14.32
N ILE A 455 5.69 -2.51 -13.51
CA ILE A 455 5.79 -2.91 -12.10
C ILE A 455 6.24 -4.38 -12.00
N ALA A 456 5.61 -5.29 -12.76
CA ALA A 456 5.95 -6.71 -12.82
C ALA A 456 7.42 -6.92 -13.24
N ASN A 457 7.89 -6.20 -14.26
CA ASN A 457 9.28 -6.25 -14.71
C ASN A 457 10.26 -5.82 -13.61
N LEU A 458 9.96 -4.75 -12.88
CA LEU A 458 10.78 -4.30 -11.76
C LEU A 458 10.73 -5.29 -10.58
N ALA A 459 9.53 -5.76 -10.23
CA ALA A 459 9.31 -6.64 -9.10
C ALA A 459 9.88 -8.05 -9.33
N SER A 460 9.95 -8.53 -10.59
CA SER A 460 10.56 -9.82 -10.93
C SER A 460 12.04 -9.93 -10.59
N ARG A 461 12.72 -8.79 -10.38
CA ARG A 461 14.12 -8.73 -9.93
C ARG A 461 14.27 -9.07 -8.45
N ARG A 462 13.18 -9.08 -7.68
CA ARG A 462 13.17 -9.38 -6.23
C ARG A 462 13.43 -10.84 -5.92
N LYS A 463 13.65 -11.70 -6.92
CA LYS A 463 14.26 -13.04 -6.73
C LYS A 463 15.60 -12.94 -5.97
N VAL A 464 16.39 -11.90 -6.23
CA VAL A 464 17.64 -11.62 -5.51
C VAL A 464 17.36 -11.19 -4.07
N LEU A 465 16.39 -10.29 -3.87
CA LEU A 465 15.94 -9.87 -2.55
C LEU A 465 15.41 -11.06 -1.73
N ALA A 466 14.71 -12.00 -2.36
CA ALA A 466 14.24 -13.22 -1.70
C ALA A 466 15.40 -14.06 -1.17
N ALA A 467 16.49 -14.19 -1.95
CA ALA A 467 17.71 -14.84 -1.49
C ALA A 467 18.37 -14.06 -0.33
N ASP A 468 18.43 -12.73 -0.41
CA ASP A 468 18.94 -11.87 0.68
C ASP A 468 18.14 -12.07 1.97
N LEU A 469 16.80 -12.08 1.88
CA LEU A 469 15.91 -12.28 3.03
C LEU A 469 16.05 -13.68 3.64
N ILE A 470 16.25 -14.70 2.80
CA ILE A 470 16.51 -16.07 3.27
C ILE A 470 17.83 -16.13 4.04
N GLU A 471 18.90 -15.55 3.49
CA GLU A 471 20.21 -15.49 4.16
C GLU A 471 20.14 -14.70 5.47
N GLU A 472 19.52 -13.52 5.45
CA GLU A 472 19.32 -12.70 6.66
C GLU A 472 18.58 -13.48 7.75
N PHE A 473 17.45 -14.10 7.41
CA PHE A 473 16.66 -14.87 8.36
C PHE A 473 17.42 -16.11 8.88
N MET A 474 18.13 -16.81 8.00
CA MET A 474 18.93 -17.98 8.35
C MET A 474 20.06 -17.63 9.32
N TYR A 475 20.83 -16.58 9.03
CA TYR A 475 21.97 -16.20 9.86
C TYR A 475 21.56 -15.54 11.18
N ASP A 476 20.46 -14.76 11.19
CA ASP A 476 19.88 -14.27 12.43
C ASP A 476 19.45 -15.44 13.32
N HIS A 477 18.73 -16.42 12.77
CA HIS A 477 18.29 -17.61 13.52
C HIS A 477 19.47 -18.42 14.05
N GLU A 478 20.52 -18.60 13.24
CA GLU A 478 21.72 -19.36 13.64
C GLU A 478 22.43 -18.75 14.85
N LEU A 479 22.58 -17.43 14.90
CA LEU A 479 23.39 -16.74 15.92
C LEU A 479 22.56 -16.21 17.09
N ARG A 480 21.24 -16.06 16.94
CA ARG A 480 20.33 -15.61 18.00
C ARG A 480 20.08 -16.68 19.06
N PHE A 481 20.17 -17.95 18.67
CA PHE A 481 20.04 -19.08 19.58
C PHE A 481 21.41 -19.74 19.72
N GLU A 482 21.85 -20.04 20.95
CA GLU A 482 22.99 -20.96 21.15
C GLU A 482 22.57 -22.34 20.63
N ILE A 483 22.79 -22.57 19.34
CA ILE A 483 22.68 -23.91 18.78
C ILE A 483 23.90 -24.65 19.32
N CYS A 484 23.70 -25.35 20.44
CA CYS A 484 24.67 -26.32 20.94
C CYS A 484 24.76 -27.45 19.90
N ARG A 485 25.55 -27.24 18.84
CA ARG A 485 25.90 -28.29 17.89
C ARG A 485 26.82 -29.24 18.66
N ASP A 486 26.46 -30.53 18.68
CA ASP A 486 27.05 -31.60 19.49
C ASP A 486 28.59 -31.73 19.46
N ASP A 487 29.28 -31.01 18.57
CA ASP A 487 30.73 -31.04 18.41
C ASP A 487 31.50 -30.54 19.64
N GLU A 488 30.92 -29.69 20.49
CA GLU A 488 31.54 -29.30 21.77
C GLU A 488 31.26 -30.29 22.92
N ILE A 489 30.20 -31.10 22.82
CA ILE A 489 29.86 -32.14 23.81
C ILE A 489 30.65 -33.42 23.55
N ALA A 490 30.97 -33.74 22.29
CA ALA A 490 31.79 -34.90 21.92
C ALA A 490 33.23 -34.85 22.48
N LYS A 491 33.72 -33.66 22.88
CA LYS A 491 35.01 -33.52 23.59
C LYS A 491 34.91 -33.71 25.10
N LYS A 492 33.70 -33.75 25.68
CA LYS A 492 33.50 -33.84 27.13
C LYS A 492 32.99 -35.17 27.64
N GLU A 493 32.37 -36.02 26.83
CA GLU A 493 31.82 -37.29 27.33
C GLU A 493 32.26 -38.50 26.50
N ASN A 494 33.34 -39.12 26.97
CA ASN A 494 33.62 -40.51 26.67
C ASN A 494 32.52 -41.39 27.29
N GLY A 495 31.68 -41.98 26.43
CA GLY A 495 30.98 -43.22 26.69
C GLY A 495 29.54 -43.12 27.18
N ALA A 496 28.59 -42.92 26.27
CA ALA A 496 27.27 -43.55 26.31
C ALA A 496 26.57 -43.42 24.95
N SER A 497 25.78 -44.43 24.59
CA SER A 497 25.05 -44.58 23.34
C SER A 497 24.11 -43.41 23.02
N GLY A 498 24.16 -42.94 21.77
CA GLY A 498 23.48 -41.75 21.26
C GLY A 498 21.95 -41.75 21.38
N SER A 499 21.46 -40.71 22.04
CA SER A 499 20.07 -40.26 22.13
C SER A 499 20.12 -38.74 22.02
N TRP A 500 19.36 -38.14 21.08
CA TRP A 500 19.18 -36.69 20.98
C TRP A 500 18.41 -36.18 22.21
N ALA A 501 19.11 -35.94 23.32
CA ALA A 501 18.55 -35.26 24.47
C ALA A 501 18.88 -33.76 24.35
N VAL A 502 18.01 -33.01 23.68
CA VAL A 502 18.03 -31.55 23.75
C VAL A 502 17.62 -31.16 25.17
N HIS A 503 18.59 -30.92 26.05
CA HIS A 503 18.32 -30.23 27.31
C HIS A 503 17.98 -28.77 27.02
N THR A 504 16.70 -28.52 26.78
CA THR A 504 16.12 -27.18 26.80
C THR A 504 16.15 -26.71 28.25
N ALA A 505 17.11 -25.86 28.60
CA ALA A 505 16.91 -24.95 29.72
C ALA A 505 15.79 -24.00 29.30
N LEU A 506 14.54 -24.38 29.60
CA LEU A 506 13.37 -23.51 29.50
C LEU A 506 13.53 -22.38 30.51
N ARG A 507 14.32 -21.35 30.17
CA ARG A 507 13.94 -19.99 30.54
C ARG A 507 12.78 -19.65 29.62
N GLU A 508 11.61 -19.38 30.20
CA GLU A 508 10.39 -19.01 29.48
C GLU A 508 10.72 -18.07 28.31
N PRO A 509 10.52 -18.51 27.05
CA PRO A 509 10.59 -17.60 25.92
C PRO A 509 9.29 -16.82 25.93
N SER A 510 9.31 -15.66 26.58
CA SER A 510 8.40 -14.59 26.21
C SER A 510 8.59 -14.38 24.72
N TYR A 511 7.56 -14.68 23.92
CA TYR A 511 7.47 -14.26 22.53
C TYR A 511 7.44 -12.72 22.50
N CYS A 512 8.61 -12.10 22.68
CA CYS A 512 8.86 -10.70 22.42
C CYS A 512 9.58 -10.63 21.08
N CYS A 513 8.80 -10.66 20.01
CA CYS A 513 9.15 -9.98 18.78
C CYS A 513 9.25 -8.48 19.13
N GLY A 514 10.45 -8.06 19.53
CA GLY A 514 10.66 -6.80 20.24
C GLY A 514 12.10 -6.31 20.17
N VAL A 515 12.61 -6.13 18.95
CA VAL A 515 13.61 -5.10 18.59
C VAL A 515 13.34 -4.84 17.10
N ILE A 516 12.46 -3.90 16.74
CA ILE A 516 12.76 -2.46 16.67
C ILE A 516 11.68 -1.66 17.43
N LEU A 517 12.12 -0.99 18.51
CA LEU A 517 11.54 0.15 19.26
C LEU A 517 10.26 -0.05 20.11
N HIS A 518 10.45 -0.24 21.42
CA HIS A 518 10.22 0.79 22.47
C HIS A 518 10.26 0.13 23.86
N HIS A 519 11.32 0.34 24.63
CA HIS A 519 11.22 0.38 26.09
C HIS A 519 12.11 1.47 26.65
N SER A 520 11.44 2.43 27.28
CA SER A 520 11.96 3.52 28.08
C SER A 520 12.71 2.96 29.29
N ARG A 521 14.03 3.14 29.33
CA ARG A 521 14.76 3.35 30.59
C ARG A 521 15.85 4.38 30.36
N SER A 522 15.83 5.39 31.21
CA SER A 522 16.78 6.47 31.34
C SER A 522 18.22 5.96 31.45
N MET A 523 19.06 6.29 30.47
CA MET A 523 20.50 6.51 30.66
C MET A 523 20.95 7.63 29.72
N GLU A 524 21.82 8.49 30.26
CA GLU A 524 22.30 9.74 29.69
C GLU A 524 22.95 9.59 28.30
N PRO A 525 22.92 10.66 27.45
CA PRO A 525 23.36 10.55 26.07
C PRO A 525 24.89 10.61 25.98
N THR A 526 25.51 9.50 25.60
CA THR A 526 26.85 9.51 25.00
C THR A 526 26.73 9.49 23.47
N SER A 527 27.53 10.35 22.86
CA SER A 527 27.53 10.81 21.47
C SER A 527 27.38 9.72 20.39
N ILE A 528 26.39 9.87 19.52
CA ILE A 528 26.23 9.12 18.26
C ILE A 528 27.11 9.77 17.16
N PRO A 529 27.91 9.01 16.39
CA PRO A 529 28.71 9.56 15.30
C PRO A 529 27.83 9.97 14.11
N LYS A 530 28.16 11.14 13.53
CA LYS A 530 27.50 11.75 12.36
C LYS A 530 27.43 10.76 11.19
N SER A 531 26.23 10.53 10.66
CA SER A 531 25.97 9.71 9.48
C SER A 531 26.63 10.32 8.24
N ALA A 532 27.30 9.47 7.45
CA ALA A 532 27.80 9.83 6.13
C ALA A 532 26.64 9.96 5.12
N PRO A 533 26.69 10.92 4.18
CA PRO A 533 25.62 11.14 3.22
C PRO A 533 25.45 9.94 2.27
N PHE A 534 24.20 9.51 2.10
CA PHE A 534 23.78 8.48 1.15
C PHE A 534 23.99 9.01 -0.28
N HIS A 535 24.92 8.42 -1.04
CA HIS A 535 25.14 8.74 -2.45
C HIS A 535 24.47 7.69 -3.35
N LEU A 536 23.39 8.08 -4.03
CA LEU A 536 22.82 7.32 -5.15
C LEU A 536 23.81 7.33 -6.33
N PRO A 537 24.03 6.20 -7.04
CA PRO A 537 24.88 6.19 -8.22
C PRO A 537 24.25 6.99 -9.36
N ARG A 538 24.98 7.98 -9.88
CA ARG A 538 24.68 8.69 -11.14
C ARG A 538 24.72 7.69 -12.32
N GLN A 539 23.58 7.17 -12.75
CA GLN A 539 23.51 6.30 -13.95
C GLN A 539 22.57 6.76 -15.06
N TYR A 540 21.94 7.93 -14.96
CA TYR A 540 21.24 8.53 -16.09
C TYR A 540 21.63 10.01 -16.19
N GLY A 541 22.26 10.40 -17.30
CA GLY A 541 22.77 11.75 -17.57
C GLY A 541 21.70 12.83 -17.75
N LEU A 542 20.60 12.77 -16.99
CA LEU A 542 19.59 13.83 -16.92
C LEU A 542 20.08 14.92 -15.96
N LYS A 543 20.08 16.17 -16.43
CA LYS A 543 20.41 17.33 -15.60
C LYS A 543 19.32 17.45 -14.52
N PRO A 544 19.64 17.50 -13.22
CA PRO A 544 18.63 17.62 -12.19
C PRO A 544 17.88 18.95 -12.32
N PHE A 545 16.55 18.89 -12.25
CA PHE A 545 15.69 20.08 -12.25
C PHE A 545 16.13 21.07 -11.19
N SER A 546 15.92 22.35 -11.49
CA SER A 546 16.23 23.50 -10.66
C SER A 546 14.96 24.18 -10.17
N PHE A 547 14.92 24.48 -8.87
CA PHE A 547 13.79 25.08 -8.19
C PHE A 547 14.19 26.40 -7.53
N GLY A 548 13.45 27.45 -7.82
CA GLY A 548 13.51 28.71 -7.08
C GLY A 548 12.34 28.77 -6.09
N ILE A 549 12.64 28.86 -4.79
CA ILE A 549 11.64 28.84 -3.71
C ILE A 549 11.59 30.21 -3.07
N ILE A 550 10.40 30.75 -2.87
CA ILE A 550 10.19 32.10 -2.35
C ILE A 550 9.50 32.01 -0.98
N GLY A 551 10.13 32.60 0.03
CA GLY A 551 9.66 32.64 1.41
C GLY A 551 10.34 31.59 2.30
N GLY A 552 11.18 32.04 3.23
CA GLY A 552 11.91 31.24 4.23
C GLY A 552 11.08 30.89 5.46
N GLY A 553 9.78 30.66 5.28
CA GLY A 553 8.88 30.11 6.29
C GLY A 553 9.09 28.60 6.51
N TRP A 554 8.29 27.98 7.38
CA TRP A 554 8.36 26.52 7.61
C TRP A 554 8.22 25.70 6.32
N TYR A 555 7.33 26.13 5.42
CA TYR A 555 7.09 25.47 4.13
C TYR A 555 8.29 25.61 3.19
N GLY A 556 8.75 26.83 2.93
CA GLY A 556 9.87 27.04 2.03
C GLY A 556 11.13 26.34 2.52
N CYS A 557 11.42 26.38 3.82
CA CYS A 557 12.55 25.66 4.41
C CYS A 557 12.40 24.14 4.27
N HIS A 558 11.25 23.58 4.65
CA HIS A 558 11.01 22.14 4.54
C HIS A 558 11.08 21.67 3.08
N ILE A 559 10.38 22.34 2.16
CA ILE A 559 10.37 22.01 0.73
C ILE A 559 11.79 22.10 0.14
N ALA A 560 12.55 23.14 0.49
CA ALA A 560 13.94 23.29 0.04
C ALA A 560 14.82 22.12 0.51
N THR A 561 14.76 21.77 1.79
CA THR A 561 15.53 20.63 2.33
C THR A 561 15.12 19.30 1.69
N SER A 562 13.82 19.08 1.48
CA SER A 562 13.27 17.87 0.88
C SER A 562 13.69 17.71 -0.58
N LEU A 563 13.57 18.77 -1.40
CA LEU A 563 14.00 18.74 -2.81
C LEU A 563 15.51 18.58 -2.95
N ARG A 564 16.30 19.22 -2.08
CA ARG A 564 17.77 19.04 -2.04
C ARG A 564 18.15 17.60 -1.70
N ALA A 565 17.46 16.97 -0.73
CA ALA A 565 17.70 15.58 -0.35
C ALA A 565 17.41 14.59 -1.50
N LEU A 566 16.48 14.94 -2.40
CA LEU A 566 16.17 14.17 -3.62
C LEU A 566 17.16 14.43 -4.77
N GLY A 567 18.16 15.30 -4.59
CA GLY A 567 19.20 15.60 -5.57
C GLY A 567 18.85 16.71 -6.57
N PHE A 568 17.76 17.44 -6.36
CA PHE A 568 17.42 18.61 -7.19
C PHE A 568 18.28 19.82 -6.85
N ARG A 569 18.48 20.72 -7.83
CA ARG A 569 19.08 22.03 -7.58
C ARG A 569 18.03 22.95 -6.99
N VAL A 570 18.34 23.63 -5.91
CA VAL A 570 17.39 24.49 -5.19
C VAL A 570 18.07 25.81 -4.87
N LYS A 571 17.33 26.90 -4.93
CA LYS A 571 17.67 28.17 -4.30
C LYS A 571 16.45 28.69 -3.53
N LEU A 572 16.64 29.12 -2.29
CA LEU A 572 15.59 29.65 -1.41
C LEU A 572 15.83 31.14 -1.18
N PHE A 573 14.86 31.97 -1.56
CA PHE A 573 14.88 33.42 -1.37
C PHE A 573 14.02 33.82 -0.18
N GLU A 574 14.58 34.59 0.74
CA GLU A 574 13.90 35.17 1.89
C GLU A 574 14.14 36.69 1.92
N GLN A 575 13.06 37.47 2.00
CA GLN A 575 13.12 38.93 1.95
C GLN A 575 13.70 39.56 3.22
N HIS A 576 13.62 38.86 4.35
CA HIS A 576 14.16 39.31 5.62
C HIS A 576 15.60 38.80 5.84
N ASP A 577 16.27 39.39 6.82
CA ASP A 577 17.63 39.05 7.25
C ASP A 577 17.73 37.75 8.07
N ARG A 578 16.60 37.04 8.28
CA ARG A 578 16.53 35.79 9.02
C ARG A 578 15.35 34.93 8.56
N LEU A 579 15.48 33.61 8.71
CA LEU A 579 14.39 32.66 8.45
C LEU A 579 13.26 32.75 9.48
N LEU A 580 12.07 32.27 9.10
CA LEU A 580 10.90 32.17 9.98
C LEU A 580 10.58 33.53 10.66
N HIS A 581 10.65 34.64 9.90
CA HIS A 581 10.53 36.00 10.43
C HIS A 581 9.08 36.43 10.70
N GLU A 582 8.19 36.22 9.72
CA GLU A 582 6.80 36.69 9.74
C GLU A 582 5.85 35.64 10.36
N ALA A 583 4.78 35.22 9.68
CA ALA A 583 3.75 34.32 10.23
C ALA A 583 4.29 33.02 10.84
N SER A 584 5.41 32.49 10.33
CA SER A 584 6.07 31.29 10.86
C SER A 584 6.72 31.49 12.24
N GLY A 585 7.19 32.71 12.53
CA GLY A 585 7.79 33.09 13.81
C GLY A 585 6.85 33.89 14.71
N ASN A 586 5.80 34.49 14.16
CA ASN A 586 4.85 35.33 14.89
C ASN A 586 3.50 34.61 15.05
N ASN A 587 3.50 33.47 15.76
CA ASN A 587 2.31 32.69 16.10
C ASN A 587 2.36 32.16 17.56
N GLN A 588 1.54 31.17 17.91
CA GLN A 588 1.46 30.59 19.26
C GLN A 588 2.49 29.50 19.54
N PHE A 589 3.37 29.19 18.57
CA PHE A 589 4.39 28.15 18.64
C PHE A 589 3.85 26.76 18.93
N ARG A 590 2.60 26.47 18.56
CA ARG A 590 1.97 25.18 18.85
C ARG A 590 2.13 24.22 17.68
N LEU A 591 2.64 23.03 17.97
CA LEU A 591 2.53 21.85 17.11
C LEU A 591 1.36 20.99 17.62
N HIS A 592 0.27 20.95 16.85
CA HIS A 592 -1.01 20.41 17.32
C HIS A 592 -1.36 19.07 16.69
N MET A 593 -2.20 18.29 17.39
CA MET A 593 -2.67 16.96 16.96
C MET A 593 -4.09 16.99 16.37
N GLY A 594 -4.67 18.17 16.14
CA GLY A 594 -5.99 18.33 15.52
C GLY A 594 -7.17 18.61 16.47
N PHE A 595 -6.93 18.71 17.79
CA PHE A 595 -8.01 18.93 18.78
C PHE A 595 -8.81 20.23 18.56
N HIS A 596 -8.23 21.25 17.94
CA HIS A 596 -8.93 22.50 17.58
C HIS A 596 -10.04 22.35 16.54
N TYR A 597 -10.12 21.22 15.82
CA TYR A 597 -10.95 21.09 14.62
C TYR A 597 -12.02 19.99 14.72
N PRO A 598 -12.86 19.94 15.77
CA PRO A 598 -13.87 18.88 15.91
C PRO A 598 -14.86 18.84 14.73
N ARG A 599 -15.06 19.96 14.04
CA ARG A 599 -16.01 20.09 12.94
C ARG A 599 -15.41 19.85 11.54
N HIS A 600 -14.10 19.59 11.42
CA HIS A 600 -13.43 19.39 10.13
C HIS A 600 -12.50 18.17 10.12
N SER A 601 -12.97 17.04 9.59
CA SER A 601 -12.24 15.76 9.60
C SER A 601 -10.89 15.81 8.92
N GLU A 602 -10.81 16.40 7.73
CA GLU A 602 -9.57 16.40 6.93
C GLU A 602 -8.45 17.18 7.62
N THR A 603 -8.71 18.41 8.09
CA THR A 603 -7.78 19.19 8.91
C THR A 603 -7.29 18.41 10.14
N ARG A 604 -8.16 17.66 10.83
CA ARG A 604 -7.74 16.81 11.97
C ARG A 604 -6.80 15.70 11.56
N ILE A 605 -7.12 14.97 10.50
CA ILE A 605 -6.31 13.85 10.02
C ILE A 605 -4.94 14.36 9.56
N GLN A 606 -4.91 15.41 8.75
CA GLN A 606 -3.66 16.04 8.31
C GLN A 606 -2.82 16.52 9.51
N SER A 607 -3.46 17.08 10.55
CA SER A 607 -2.76 17.52 11.75
C SER A 607 -2.19 16.37 12.58
N ARG A 608 -2.96 15.29 12.76
CA ARG A 608 -2.53 14.10 13.50
C ARG A 608 -1.33 13.43 12.82
N ASP A 609 -1.43 13.21 11.52
CA ASP A 609 -0.39 12.52 10.76
C ASP A 609 0.85 13.42 10.60
N GLY A 610 0.63 14.71 10.34
CA GLY A 610 1.69 15.71 10.29
C GLY A 610 2.45 15.86 11.61
N PHE A 611 1.76 15.79 12.75
CA PHE A 611 2.36 15.83 14.08
C PHE A 611 3.37 14.68 14.29
N LEU A 612 2.97 13.45 13.97
CA LEU A 612 3.84 12.27 14.11
C LEU A 612 5.08 12.39 13.23
N ARG A 613 4.89 12.79 11.97
CA ARG A 613 5.98 13.00 11.01
C ARG A 613 6.90 14.15 11.42
N PHE A 614 6.36 15.20 12.02
CA PHE A 614 7.17 16.32 12.51
C PHE A 614 8.09 15.89 13.64
N ILE A 615 7.61 15.09 14.58
CA ILE A 615 8.44 14.55 15.67
C ILE A 615 9.52 13.63 15.13
N GLU A 616 9.20 12.79 14.15
CA GLU A 616 10.17 11.89 13.52
C GLU A 616 11.24 12.66 12.74
N ARG A 617 10.83 13.62 11.90
CA ARG A 617 11.74 14.37 11.03
C ARG A 617 12.55 15.43 11.77
N TYR A 618 11.93 16.08 12.75
CA TYR A 618 12.47 17.24 13.47
C TYR A 618 12.39 17.05 15.00
N PRO A 619 13.01 15.99 15.56
CA PRO A 619 12.85 15.62 16.95
C PRO A 619 13.26 16.72 17.93
N ASP A 620 14.28 17.50 17.56
CA ASP A 620 14.85 18.57 18.40
C ASP A 620 14.25 19.95 18.18
N LEU A 621 13.34 20.12 17.20
CA LEU A 621 12.74 21.42 16.86
C LEU A 621 11.43 21.70 17.62
N SER A 622 11.04 20.80 18.53
CA SER A 622 9.87 20.97 19.38
C SER A 622 10.11 20.35 20.76
N ARG A 623 9.37 20.80 21.78
CA ARG A 623 9.42 20.29 23.16
C ARG A 623 8.02 19.88 23.61
N SER A 624 7.92 18.75 24.33
CA SER A 624 6.64 18.34 24.93
C SER A 624 6.14 19.37 25.94
N VAL A 625 4.84 19.66 25.89
CA VAL A 625 4.14 20.41 26.93
C VAL A 625 3.63 19.40 27.95
N PRO A 626 4.20 19.34 29.18
CA PRO A 626 3.91 18.25 30.13
C PRO A 626 2.43 18.09 30.47
N ASN A 627 1.71 19.22 30.56
CA ASN A 627 0.28 19.28 30.82
C ASN A 627 -0.38 20.18 29.77
N ASN A 628 -0.86 19.63 28.66
CA ASN A 628 -1.61 20.37 27.65
C ASN A 628 -3.09 20.05 27.69
N ILE A 629 -3.89 21.01 28.15
CA ILE A 629 -5.31 20.84 28.46
C ILE A 629 -6.16 21.48 27.38
N TYR A 630 -7.04 20.67 26.81
CA TYR A 630 -8.20 21.09 26.05
C TYR A 630 -9.44 21.01 26.93
N ALA A 631 -10.13 22.13 27.15
CA ALA A 631 -11.33 22.17 27.98
C ALA A 631 -12.52 22.62 27.14
N VAL A 632 -13.67 21.97 27.35
CA VAL A 632 -14.92 22.26 26.64
C VAL A 632 -15.82 23.10 27.55
N PRO A 633 -16.03 24.40 27.26
CA PRO A 633 -16.95 25.24 28.03
C PRO A 633 -18.37 24.67 28.10
N THR A 634 -19.05 24.83 29.23
CA THR A 634 -20.40 24.30 29.45
C THR A 634 -21.46 25.00 28.61
N HIS A 635 -21.32 26.31 28.38
CA HIS A 635 -22.34 27.13 27.74
C HIS A 635 -21.88 27.80 26.44
N ASP A 636 -20.57 28.01 26.26
CA ASP A 636 -20.02 28.77 25.12
C ASP A 636 -19.47 27.87 24.00
N SER A 637 -19.40 26.55 24.24
CA SER A 637 -19.03 25.57 23.22
C SER A 637 -20.22 25.25 22.31
N LEU A 638 -19.97 25.10 21.01
CA LEU A 638 -20.98 24.68 20.03
C LEU A 638 -21.28 23.18 20.11
N LEU A 639 -20.35 22.39 20.65
CA LEU A 639 -20.50 20.97 20.91
C LEU A 639 -20.45 20.67 22.41
N ASP A 640 -21.28 19.74 22.86
CA ASP A 640 -21.14 19.19 24.21
C ASP A 640 -19.88 18.31 24.33
N TYR A 641 -19.40 18.14 25.57
CA TYR A 641 -18.19 17.37 25.85
C TYR A 641 -18.26 15.91 25.34
N GLY A 642 -19.41 15.26 25.45
CA GLY A 642 -19.60 13.86 25.03
C GLY A 642 -19.46 13.71 23.51
N THR A 643 -20.06 14.62 22.75
CA THR A 643 -19.91 14.67 21.29
C THR A 643 -18.48 14.99 20.89
N TYR A 644 -17.87 16.02 21.48
CA TYR A 644 -16.48 16.39 21.22
C TYR A 644 -15.51 15.22 21.49
N ARG A 645 -15.69 14.51 22.61
CA ARG A 645 -14.95 13.30 22.97
C ARG A 645 -15.09 12.19 21.96
N THR A 646 -16.30 11.92 21.48
CA THR A 646 -16.54 10.87 20.48
C THR A 646 -15.83 11.20 19.16
N ILE A 647 -15.83 12.47 18.75
CA ILE A 647 -15.14 12.95 17.56
C ILE A 647 -13.62 12.77 17.69
N MET A 648 -13.03 13.16 18.83
CA MET A 648 -11.59 13.03 19.04
C MET A 648 -11.15 11.56 19.14
N THR A 649 -11.95 10.73 19.82
CA THR A 649 -11.71 9.29 19.92
C THR A 649 -11.74 8.62 18.54
N SER A 650 -12.74 8.93 17.71
CA SER A 650 -12.87 8.36 16.37
C SER A 650 -11.76 8.82 15.41
N SER A 651 -11.13 9.96 15.69
CA SER A 651 -9.99 10.46 14.93
C SER A 651 -8.67 9.74 15.29
N GLY A 652 -8.67 8.83 16.26
CA GLY A 652 -7.49 8.02 16.63
C GLY A 652 -6.40 8.80 17.36
N VAL A 653 -6.74 9.94 17.97
CA VAL A 653 -5.77 10.79 18.70
C VAL A 653 -5.78 10.42 20.18
N HIS A 654 -4.60 10.24 20.78
CA HIS A 654 -4.47 9.84 22.19
C HIS A 654 -4.67 11.04 23.14
N PHE A 655 -5.51 10.89 24.15
CA PHE A 655 -5.70 11.85 25.24
C PHE A 655 -6.05 11.13 26.56
N THR A 656 -5.89 11.84 27.68
CA THR A 656 -6.31 11.39 29.02
C THR A 656 -7.28 12.39 29.64
N GLU A 657 -8.17 11.96 30.53
CA GLU A 657 -9.23 12.83 31.11
C GLU A 657 -8.90 13.27 32.56
N ALA A 658 -7.64 13.15 32.99
CA ALA A 658 -7.22 13.47 34.35
C ALA A 658 -6.75 14.93 34.50
N LEU A 659 -7.29 15.65 35.50
CA LEU A 659 -6.87 16.99 35.88
C LEU A 659 -5.49 16.97 36.58
N PRO A 660 -4.49 17.74 36.11
CA PRO A 660 -3.32 18.06 36.91
C PRO A 660 -3.73 18.99 38.07
N THR A 661 -3.43 18.60 39.30
CA THR A 661 -3.98 19.10 40.59
C THR A 661 -3.55 20.51 41.05
N SER A 662 -3.34 21.50 40.18
CA SER A 662 -2.69 22.77 40.59
C SER A 662 -3.51 24.07 40.46
N PHE A 663 -4.68 24.09 39.84
CA PHE A 663 -5.48 25.31 39.64
C PHE A 663 -6.96 24.99 39.38
N GLU A 664 -7.85 25.96 39.64
CA GLU A 664 -9.31 25.80 39.49
C GLU A 664 -9.77 26.28 38.11
N LEU A 665 -10.56 25.43 37.44
CA LEU A 665 -11.27 25.77 36.20
C LEU A 665 -12.77 25.85 36.46
N THR A 666 -13.40 26.94 36.01
CA THR A 666 -14.84 27.17 36.15
C THR A 666 -15.54 27.11 34.78
N ASN A 667 -16.83 26.81 34.77
CA ASN A 667 -17.67 26.83 33.56
C ASN A 667 -17.22 25.89 32.43
N VAL A 668 -16.60 24.75 32.77
CA VAL A 668 -16.18 23.71 31.82
C VAL A 668 -16.93 22.40 32.09
N SER A 669 -17.34 21.72 31.03
CA SER A 669 -18.11 20.47 31.07
C SER A 669 -17.23 19.21 31.01
N GLY A 670 -15.99 19.36 30.55
CA GLY A 670 -14.99 18.30 30.57
C GLY A 670 -13.65 18.75 30.00
N ILE A 671 -12.61 17.94 30.24
CA ILE A 671 -11.23 18.26 29.87
C ILE A 671 -10.51 17.06 29.25
N MET A 672 -9.55 17.34 28.37
CA MET A 672 -8.65 16.36 27.76
C MET A 672 -7.21 16.85 27.84
N CYS A 673 -6.36 16.01 28.41
CA CYS A 673 -4.93 16.17 28.47
C CYS A 673 -4.28 15.47 27.27
N THR A 674 -3.39 16.18 26.58
CA THR A 674 -2.82 15.75 25.30
C THR A 674 -1.30 15.93 25.32
N SER A 675 -0.62 15.31 24.36
CA SER A 675 0.85 15.32 24.26
C SER A 675 1.40 16.32 23.24
N GLU A 676 0.64 17.39 22.95
CA GLU A 676 1.07 18.43 22.01
C GLU A 676 2.37 19.12 22.45
N ARG A 677 3.01 19.80 21.49
CA ARG A 677 4.37 20.31 21.66
C ARG A 677 4.44 21.80 21.34
N VAL A 678 5.38 22.47 21.99
CA VAL A 678 5.81 23.82 21.63
C VAL A 678 6.96 23.75 20.64
N LEU A 679 6.88 24.53 19.56
CA LEU A 679 7.92 24.68 18.55
C LEU A 679 9.05 25.55 19.11
N LEU A 680 10.29 25.12 18.87
CA LEU A 680 11.50 25.81 19.33
C LEU A 680 12.07 26.62 18.16
N LEU A 681 11.60 27.86 18.02
CA LEU A 681 11.91 28.70 16.86
C LEU A 681 13.40 29.00 16.75
N THR A 682 14.09 29.22 17.87
CA THR A 682 15.54 29.46 17.88
C THR A 682 16.32 28.28 17.30
N LYS A 683 15.94 27.05 17.70
CA LYS A 683 16.55 25.82 17.16
C LYS A 683 16.17 25.59 15.70
N ALA A 684 14.92 25.85 15.33
CA ALA A 684 14.44 25.68 13.96
C ALA A 684 15.19 26.59 12.97
N ARG A 685 15.40 27.87 13.34
CA ARG A 685 16.21 28.79 12.54
C ARG A 685 17.63 28.29 12.36
N ALA A 686 18.32 27.97 13.46
CA ALA A 686 19.70 27.47 13.40
C ALA A 686 19.82 26.19 12.57
N TYR A 687 18.84 25.27 12.68
CA TYR A 687 18.79 24.04 11.89
C TYR A 687 18.66 24.34 10.39
N PHE A 688 17.67 25.14 9.98
CA PHE A 688 17.46 25.41 8.56
C PHE A 688 18.54 26.30 7.95
N GLU A 689 19.07 27.27 8.69
CA GLU A 689 20.21 28.08 8.25
C GLU A 689 21.45 27.20 8.01
N ALA A 690 21.72 26.22 8.88
CA ALA A 690 22.82 25.28 8.69
C ALA A 690 22.59 24.34 7.49
N GLU A 691 21.38 23.77 7.37
CA GLU A 691 21.02 22.83 6.30
C GLU A 691 20.88 23.48 4.93
N LEU A 692 20.55 24.77 4.86
CA LEU A 692 20.31 25.50 3.62
C LEU A 692 21.38 26.56 3.30
N LYS A 693 22.46 26.64 4.08
CA LYS A 693 23.52 27.66 3.95
C LYS A 693 24.04 27.89 2.52
N ASP A 694 24.10 26.84 1.69
CA ASP A 694 24.68 26.89 0.34
C ASP A 694 23.66 27.34 -0.73
N VAL A 695 22.37 27.38 -0.36
CA VAL A 695 21.24 27.60 -1.27
C VAL A 695 20.29 28.69 -0.79
N LEU A 696 20.53 29.26 0.40
CA LEU A 696 19.71 30.28 1.04
C LEU A 696 20.24 31.68 0.71
N GLU A 697 19.35 32.57 0.29
CA GLU A 697 19.62 34.00 0.11
C GLU A 697 18.68 34.83 0.98
N LEU A 698 19.24 35.48 1.99
CA LEU A 698 18.54 36.35 2.93
C LEU A 698 18.57 37.81 2.45
N GLY A 699 17.58 38.61 2.86
CA GLY A 699 17.46 40.02 2.48
C GLY A 699 17.06 40.26 1.02
N HIS A 700 16.62 39.21 0.31
CA HIS A 700 16.29 39.27 -1.11
C HIS A 700 14.80 39.36 -1.33
N ARG A 701 14.31 40.58 -1.57
CA ARG A 701 12.92 40.81 -1.95
C ARG A 701 12.74 40.61 -3.45
N ILE A 702 12.02 39.55 -3.82
CA ILE A 702 11.65 39.25 -5.21
C ILE A 702 10.87 40.42 -5.80
N ARG A 703 11.29 40.90 -6.97
CA ARG A 703 10.64 42.01 -7.70
C ARG A 703 9.76 41.50 -8.82
N ARG A 704 10.18 40.42 -9.48
CA ARG A 704 9.47 39.86 -10.63
C ARG A 704 9.63 38.35 -10.72
N ILE A 705 8.57 37.68 -11.17
CA ILE A 705 8.64 36.30 -11.67
C ILE A 705 8.07 36.30 -13.09
N ASP A 706 8.86 35.83 -14.04
CA ASP A 706 8.44 35.63 -15.42
C ASP A 706 8.35 34.13 -15.71
N ASP A 707 7.14 33.62 -15.87
CA ASP A 707 6.88 32.23 -16.24
C ASP A 707 6.83 32.11 -17.77
N THR A 708 7.73 31.31 -18.33
CA THR A 708 7.82 31.02 -19.77
C THR A 708 7.54 29.54 -20.03
N GLU A 709 7.36 29.16 -21.29
CA GLU A 709 7.07 27.76 -21.65
C GLU A 709 8.18 26.78 -21.20
N ASP A 710 9.44 27.21 -21.25
CA ASP A 710 10.60 26.36 -21.00
C ASP A 710 11.24 26.56 -19.62
N ALA A 711 11.06 27.72 -18.99
CA ALA A 711 11.68 28.06 -17.73
C ALA A 711 10.88 29.11 -16.95
N VAL A 712 11.20 29.26 -15.67
CA VAL A 712 10.73 30.38 -14.84
C VAL A 712 11.93 31.24 -14.46
N TYR A 713 11.79 32.54 -14.55
CA TYR A 713 12.80 33.50 -14.12
C TYR A 713 12.33 34.15 -12.83
N ILE A 714 13.13 34.05 -11.78
CA ILE A 714 12.92 34.78 -10.51
C ILE A 714 13.96 35.90 -10.50
N ASP A 715 13.48 37.13 -10.63
CA ASP A 715 14.29 38.30 -11.00
C ASP A 715 15.16 38.01 -12.23
N ASP A 716 16.49 37.88 -12.07
CA ASP A 716 17.44 37.62 -13.17
C ASP A 716 17.94 36.16 -13.22
N GLU A 717 17.43 35.28 -12.35
CA GLU A 717 17.88 33.88 -12.24
C GLU A 717 16.87 32.89 -12.82
N CYS A 718 17.37 31.94 -13.62
CA CYS A 718 16.58 30.95 -14.34
C CYS A 718 16.47 29.63 -13.57
N PHE A 719 15.23 29.14 -13.43
CA PHE A 719 14.88 27.86 -12.82
C PHE A 719 13.92 27.07 -13.71
N ASP A 720 13.83 25.75 -13.50
CA ASP A 720 12.85 24.92 -14.20
C ASP A 720 11.44 25.10 -13.61
N PHE A 721 11.37 25.38 -12.30
CA PHE A 721 10.13 25.60 -11.55
C PHE A 721 10.33 26.65 -10.44
N ALA A 722 9.25 27.37 -10.12
CA ALA A 722 9.19 28.31 -8.98
C ALA A 722 8.19 27.80 -7.94
N ILE A 723 8.46 28.02 -6.66
CA ILE A 723 7.56 27.65 -5.56
C ILE A 723 7.36 28.90 -4.69
N ASP A 724 6.17 29.47 -4.76
CA ASP A 724 5.69 30.51 -3.86
C ASP A 724 5.20 29.88 -2.55
N ALA A 725 6.02 30.00 -1.50
CA ALA A 725 5.72 29.61 -0.13
C ALA A 725 5.48 30.83 0.79
N THR A 726 5.14 31.99 0.22
CA THR A 726 4.87 33.24 0.95
C THR A 726 3.46 33.34 1.52
N TRP A 727 2.65 32.28 1.36
CA TRP A 727 1.31 32.18 1.94
C TRP A 727 0.34 33.27 1.44
N GLY A 728 0.40 33.56 0.14
CA GLY A 728 -0.45 34.53 -0.54
C GLY A 728 0.07 35.96 -0.55
N HIS A 729 1.21 36.24 0.09
CA HIS A 729 1.77 37.60 0.19
C HIS A 729 2.55 38.03 -1.07
N TYR A 730 3.07 37.10 -1.87
CA TYR A 730 3.68 37.40 -3.17
C TYR A 730 2.66 37.25 -4.30
N SER A 731 2.15 36.03 -4.53
CA SER A 731 1.12 35.78 -5.54
C SER A 731 -0.25 35.52 -4.91
N LYS A 732 -1.31 36.00 -5.57
CA LYS A 732 -2.68 35.75 -5.12
C LYS A 732 -3.02 34.27 -5.30
N PRO A 733 -3.41 33.55 -4.23
CA PRO A 733 -3.80 32.15 -4.32
C PRO A 733 -4.99 31.93 -5.27
N ASP A 734 -5.08 30.72 -5.83
CA ASP A 734 -6.19 30.29 -6.71
C ASP A 734 -7.53 30.13 -5.98
N ILE A 735 -7.50 30.11 -4.65
CA ILE A 735 -8.67 30.02 -3.80
C ILE A 735 -9.04 31.40 -3.23
N PRO A 736 -10.32 31.67 -2.96
CA PRO A 736 -10.71 32.87 -2.24
C PRO A 736 -10.05 32.91 -0.86
N VAL A 737 -9.26 33.95 -0.59
CA VAL A 737 -8.61 34.18 0.69
C VAL A 737 -8.94 35.57 1.24
N LEU A 738 -8.85 35.68 2.57
CA LEU A 738 -8.86 36.94 3.30
C LEU A 738 -7.60 37.05 4.16
N TYR A 739 -7.19 38.27 4.46
CA TYR A 739 -6.04 38.60 5.29
C TYR A 739 -6.50 39.22 6.61
N GLU A 740 -6.02 38.67 7.72
CA GLU A 740 -6.35 39.14 9.06
C GLU A 740 -5.10 39.63 9.80
N PRO A 741 -4.96 40.93 10.07
CA PRO A 741 -4.02 41.39 11.08
C PRO A 741 -4.50 40.88 12.45
N THR A 742 -3.57 40.29 13.19
CA THR A 742 -3.83 39.64 14.46
C THR A 742 -2.93 40.16 15.57
N LEU A 743 -3.49 40.19 16.77
CA LEU A 743 -2.83 40.61 18.00
C LEU A 743 -2.80 39.44 18.99
N LEU A 744 -1.61 38.89 19.22
CA LEU A 744 -1.35 37.91 20.28
C LEU A 744 -0.72 38.63 21.47
N LEU A 745 -1.10 38.26 22.69
CA LEU A 745 -0.60 38.93 23.90
C LEU A 745 0.36 38.02 24.67
N TYR A 746 1.51 38.53 25.06
CA TYR A 746 2.48 37.83 25.88
C TYR A 746 2.28 38.10 27.37
N TYR A 747 2.42 37.06 28.17
CA TYR A 747 2.33 37.10 29.61
C TYR A 747 3.46 36.29 30.25
N GLU A 748 4.03 36.82 31.33
CA GLU A 748 4.86 36.06 32.26
C GLU A 748 3.96 35.36 33.28
N GLY A 749 4.26 34.10 33.60
CA GLY A 749 3.52 33.32 34.59
C GLY A 749 4.36 32.16 35.14
N PRO A 750 3.76 31.26 35.92
CA PRO A 750 4.48 30.14 36.51
C PRO A 750 5.05 29.21 35.41
N PRO A 751 6.35 28.86 35.43
CA PRO A 751 6.97 28.05 34.38
C PRO A 751 6.32 26.67 34.16
N ASP A 752 5.78 26.10 35.23
CA ASP A 752 5.13 24.78 35.22
C ASP A 752 3.60 24.86 35.02
N PHE A 753 3.06 26.06 34.76
CA PHE A 753 1.64 26.21 34.48
C PHE A 753 1.25 25.45 33.20
N PRO A 754 0.16 24.66 33.22
CA PRO A 754 -0.26 23.89 32.06
C PRO A 754 -0.71 24.78 30.90
N ALA A 755 -0.56 24.30 29.68
CA ALA A 755 -1.22 24.93 28.55
C ALA A 755 -2.74 24.71 28.67
N LEU A 756 -3.52 25.76 28.44
CA LEU A 756 -4.97 25.74 28.52
C LEU A 756 -5.59 26.25 27.22
N THR A 757 -6.47 25.45 26.63
CA THR A 757 -7.16 25.78 25.39
C THR A 757 -8.64 25.48 25.53
N LEU A 758 -9.47 26.50 25.40
CA LEU A 758 -10.92 26.37 25.37
C LEU A 758 -11.32 26.13 23.90
N VAL A 759 -12.13 25.10 23.63
CA VAL A 759 -12.40 24.62 22.25
C VAL A 759 -13.84 24.70 21.81
N ASP A 760 -13.98 24.87 20.49
CA ASP A 760 -15.22 24.84 19.71
C ASP A 760 -16.21 25.97 20.00
N GLY A 761 -15.77 27.23 19.87
CA GLY A 761 -16.60 28.40 20.07
C GLY A 761 -15.81 29.71 20.01
N PRO A 762 -16.40 30.85 20.42
CA PRO A 762 -15.70 32.13 20.52
C PRO A 762 -14.81 32.14 21.76
N LEU A 763 -13.72 31.37 21.75
CA LEU A 763 -12.99 30.98 22.95
C LEU A 763 -11.52 31.41 22.94
N CYS A 764 -10.83 31.21 24.05
CA CYS A 764 -9.46 31.67 24.26
C CYS A 764 -8.48 30.53 24.59
N SER A 765 -7.20 30.83 24.54
CA SER A 765 -6.14 29.90 24.89
C SER A 765 -4.94 30.61 25.49
N VAL A 766 -4.40 30.03 26.56
CA VAL A 766 -3.12 30.36 27.20
C VAL A 766 -2.13 29.25 26.86
N TYR A 767 -1.09 29.56 26.10
CA TYR A 767 -0.15 28.56 25.60
C TYR A 767 1.31 28.95 25.86
N PRO A 768 2.16 28.03 26.38
CA PRO A 768 3.56 28.31 26.66
C PRO A 768 4.36 28.55 25.37
N THR A 769 5.46 29.26 25.52
CA THR A 769 6.41 29.54 24.43
C THR A 769 7.71 28.73 24.59
N GLU A 770 8.68 28.96 23.71
CA GLU A 770 10.02 28.37 23.87
C GLU A 770 10.75 28.93 25.10
N ALA A 771 10.42 30.15 25.54
CA ALA A 771 10.97 30.77 26.73
C ALA A 771 10.21 30.28 27.99
N PRO A 772 10.91 29.70 28.99
CA PRO A 772 10.28 29.26 30.23
C PRO A 772 9.58 30.42 30.96
N GLY A 773 8.39 30.16 31.50
CA GLY A 773 7.60 31.18 32.20
C GLY A 773 6.90 32.20 31.31
N LEU A 774 7.06 32.12 29.98
CA LEU A 774 6.42 33.03 29.03
C LEU A 774 5.30 32.31 28.25
N PHE A 775 4.13 32.92 28.23
CA PHE A 775 2.90 32.39 27.66
C PHE A 775 2.27 33.38 26.69
N THR A 776 1.45 32.85 25.78
CA THR A 776 0.65 33.62 24.83
C THR A 776 -0.82 33.46 25.15
N LEU A 777 -1.55 34.58 25.20
CA LEU A 777 -3.00 34.63 25.28
C LEU A 777 -3.56 34.98 23.90
N SER A 778 -4.42 34.10 23.39
CA SER A 778 -5.21 34.32 22.17
C SER A 778 -6.69 34.19 22.45
N SER A 779 -7.50 34.87 21.65
CA SER A 779 -8.97 34.80 21.65
C SER A 779 -9.52 34.77 20.22
N VAL A 780 -10.42 33.85 19.91
CA VAL A 780 -11.08 33.76 18.60
C VAL A 780 -11.75 35.09 18.19
N PRO A 781 -12.60 35.73 19.03
CA PRO A 781 -13.24 37.00 18.67
C PRO A 781 -12.32 38.23 18.79
N HIS A 782 -11.31 38.21 19.67
CA HIS A 782 -10.55 39.43 19.98
C HIS A 782 -9.16 39.50 19.34
N THR A 783 -8.56 38.36 18.96
CA THR A 783 -7.24 38.31 18.28
C THR A 783 -7.28 38.96 16.90
N PRO A 784 -8.31 38.74 16.05
CA PRO A 784 -8.42 39.44 14.78
C PRO A 784 -8.71 40.93 14.99
N LEU A 785 -8.06 41.77 14.18
CA LEU A 785 -8.24 43.22 14.17
C LEU A 785 -9.04 43.71 12.94
N GLY A 786 -9.47 42.78 12.09
CA GLY A 786 -10.25 43.02 10.90
C GLY A 786 -10.03 41.91 9.88
N GLN A 787 -10.82 41.92 8.80
CA GLN A 787 -10.68 41.04 7.64
C GLN A 787 -10.54 41.92 6.40
N PHE A 788 -9.50 41.68 5.61
CA PHE A 788 -9.15 42.50 4.46
C PHE A 788 -9.01 41.64 3.20
N ALA A 789 -9.26 42.24 2.04
CA ALA A 789 -9.18 41.54 0.76
C ALA A 789 -7.73 41.41 0.25
N THR A 790 -6.84 42.29 0.70
CA THR A 790 -5.44 42.33 0.29
C THR A 790 -4.48 42.33 1.49
N ALA A 791 -3.29 41.77 1.29
CA ALA A 791 -2.23 41.78 2.31
C ALA A 791 -1.79 43.21 2.64
N GLU A 792 -1.73 44.11 1.65
CA GLU A 792 -1.32 45.51 1.81
C GLU A 792 -2.25 46.28 2.77
N GLU A 793 -3.58 46.14 2.61
CA GLU A 793 -4.56 46.73 3.54
C GLU A 793 -4.40 46.17 4.96
N ALA A 794 -4.20 44.86 5.09
CA ALA A 794 -3.96 44.22 6.39
C ALA A 794 -2.66 44.73 7.04
N HIS A 795 -1.60 44.95 6.26
CA HIS A 795 -0.34 45.55 6.72
C HIS A 795 -0.55 46.99 7.18
N ALA A 796 -1.25 47.82 6.41
CA ALA A 796 -1.54 49.21 6.78
C ALA A 796 -2.30 49.30 8.11
N VAL A 797 -3.27 48.41 8.34
CA VAL A 797 -3.99 48.35 9.60
C VAL A 797 -3.09 47.86 10.73
N ARG A 798 -2.30 46.80 10.52
CA ARG A 798 -1.33 46.30 11.51
C ARG A 798 -0.35 47.39 11.95
N ASP A 799 0.21 48.12 11.00
CA ASP A 799 1.26 49.11 11.22
C ASP A 799 0.70 50.41 11.84
N GLY A 800 -0.61 50.64 11.71
CA GLY A 800 -1.34 51.77 12.31
C GLY A 800 -1.91 51.52 13.71
N ILE A 801 -1.69 50.34 14.32
CA ILE A 801 -2.24 50.03 15.66
C ILE A 801 -1.56 50.89 16.73
N CYS A 802 -2.38 51.64 17.48
CA CYS A 802 -1.93 52.39 18.65
C CYS A 802 -2.06 51.59 19.95
N SER A 803 -1.41 52.09 21.01
CA SER A 803 -1.47 51.49 22.36
C SER A 803 -2.89 51.38 22.92
N GLU A 804 -3.78 52.30 22.57
CA GLU A 804 -5.17 52.30 23.06
C GLU A 804 -5.93 51.06 22.56
N VAL A 805 -5.79 50.70 21.29
CA VAL A 805 -6.42 49.50 20.70
C VAL A 805 -5.89 48.23 21.38
N ILE A 806 -4.59 48.17 21.65
CA ILE A 806 -3.96 47.05 22.35
C ILE A 806 -4.53 46.91 23.76
N THR A 807 -4.66 48.02 24.50
CA THR A 807 -5.22 48.02 25.85
C THR A 807 -6.68 47.54 25.86
N VAL A 808 -7.51 48.03 24.95
CA VAL A 808 -8.92 47.60 24.85
C VAL A 808 -9.01 46.10 24.54
N LYS A 809 -8.25 45.62 23.55
CA LYS A 809 -8.24 44.20 23.18
C LYS A 809 -7.70 43.33 24.32
N ARG A 810 -6.70 43.81 25.06
CA ARG A 810 -6.18 43.14 26.26
C ARG A 810 -7.26 42.98 27.32
N CYS A 811 -7.95 44.04 27.71
CA CYS A 811 -9.02 43.96 28.71
C CYS A 811 -10.10 42.95 28.31
N LEU A 812 -10.53 42.97 27.04
CA LEU A 812 -11.51 42.01 26.54
C LEU A 812 -11.02 40.54 26.59
N MET A 813 -9.74 40.30 26.28
CA MET A 813 -9.15 38.96 26.36
C MET A 813 -8.97 38.50 27.81
N GLU A 814 -8.55 39.38 28.72
CA GLU A 814 -8.41 39.12 30.16
C GLU A 814 -9.77 38.79 30.78
N GLU A 815 -10.79 39.62 30.54
CA GLU A 815 -12.17 39.37 30.99
C GLU A 815 -12.72 38.04 30.45
N GLN A 816 -12.35 37.65 29.23
CA GLN A 816 -12.79 36.39 28.64
C GLN A 816 -12.14 35.18 29.32
N ILE A 817 -10.82 35.18 29.53
CA ILE A 817 -10.13 34.03 30.15
C ILE A 817 -10.49 33.91 31.63
N GLU A 818 -10.73 35.02 32.34
CA GLU A 818 -11.10 35.03 33.76
C GLU A 818 -12.45 34.34 34.05
N LYS A 819 -13.33 34.20 33.05
CA LYS A 819 -14.57 33.41 33.17
C LYS A 819 -14.31 31.92 33.40
N TYR A 820 -13.17 31.41 32.93
CA TYR A 820 -12.80 30.00 33.02
C TYR A 820 -11.61 29.76 33.95
N LEU A 821 -10.73 30.75 34.09
CA LEU A 821 -9.57 30.73 34.98
C LEU A 821 -9.60 32.00 35.86
N PRO A 822 -10.38 32.01 36.96
CA PRO A 822 -10.56 33.21 37.79
C PRO A 822 -9.28 33.76 38.41
N SER A 823 -8.24 32.92 38.55
CA SER A 823 -6.93 33.30 39.06
C SER A 823 -5.98 33.88 38.00
N PHE A 824 -6.43 34.08 36.75
CA PHE A 824 -5.56 34.50 35.64
C PHE A 824 -4.77 35.78 35.95
N SER A 825 -5.42 36.87 36.37
CA SER A 825 -4.75 38.14 36.68
C SER A 825 -3.82 38.09 37.91
N GLN A 826 -3.97 37.09 38.78
CA GLN A 826 -3.07 36.85 39.91
C GLN A 826 -1.83 36.07 39.49
N LEU A 827 -1.96 35.19 38.50
CA LEU A 827 -0.91 34.29 38.04
C LEU A 827 -0.08 34.86 36.87
N PHE A 828 -0.69 35.71 36.04
CA PHE A 828 -0.09 36.17 34.80
C PHE A 828 0.10 37.68 34.76
N ARG A 829 1.31 38.10 34.34
CA ARG A 829 1.68 39.51 34.16
C ARG A 829 1.88 39.81 32.69
N TYR A 830 1.12 40.77 32.16
CA TYR A 830 1.25 41.20 30.77
C TYR A 830 2.66 41.73 30.46
N VAL A 831 3.23 41.27 29.34
CA VAL A 831 4.56 41.64 28.84
C VAL A 831 4.45 42.56 27.64
N GLY A 832 3.63 42.20 26.65
CA GLY A 832 3.53 42.97 25.41
C GLY A 832 2.71 42.31 24.31
N PRO A 833 2.45 43.02 23.21
CA PRO A 833 1.76 42.50 22.06
C PRO A 833 2.72 41.89 21.03
N GLN A 834 2.23 40.93 20.25
CA GLN A 834 2.83 40.50 19.00
C GLN A 834 1.81 40.60 17.89
N LEU A 835 2.20 41.29 16.83
CA LEU A 835 1.39 41.52 15.66
C LEU A 835 1.83 40.58 14.53
N SER A 836 0.87 40.00 13.84
CA SER A 836 1.13 39.21 12.62
C SER A 836 -0.07 39.21 11.70
N ILE A 837 0.13 38.85 10.43
CA ILE A 837 -0.95 38.71 9.46
C ILE A 837 -1.18 37.23 9.19
N LYS A 838 -2.45 36.84 9.17
CA LYS A 838 -2.88 35.48 8.84
C LYS A 838 -3.67 35.47 7.55
N THR A 839 -3.28 34.60 6.63
CA THR A 839 -4.06 34.30 5.43
C THR A 839 -5.04 33.17 5.74
N LYS A 840 -6.31 33.33 5.39
CA LYS A 840 -7.34 32.30 5.58
C LYS A 840 -8.15 32.10 4.32
N ALA A 841 -8.50 30.85 4.01
CA ALA A 841 -9.48 30.54 2.97
C ALA A 841 -10.89 30.99 3.39
N VAL A 842 -11.68 31.47 2.43
CA VAL A 842 -13.09 31.84 2.64
C VAL A 842 -13.96 30.59 2.55
N GLY A 843 -14.66 30.22 3.63
CA GLY A 843 -15.53 29.03 3.67
C GLY A 843 -16.39 28.96 4.94
N ALA A 844 -17.43 28.10 4.92
CA ALA A 844 -18.41 27.96 6.00
C ALA A 844 -17.93 27.14 7.22
N HIS A 845 -16.78 26.48 7.11
CA HIS A 845 -16.22 25.58 8.12
C HIS A 845 -14.76 25.96 8.42
N ASP A 846 -14.23 25.60 9.59
CA ASP A 846 -12.85 25.89 10.05
C ASP A 846 -11.77 25.13 9.25
N ASP A 847 -11.84 25.16 7.93
CA ASP A 847 -10.90 24.52 7.01
C ASP A 847 -9.51 25.18 7.13
N ARG A 848 -8.50 24.35 7.38
CA ARG A 848 -7.09 24.73 7.44
C ARG A 848 -6.21 23.74 6.67
N THR A 849 -6.81 22.99 5.75
CA THR A 849 -6.13 22.01 4.91
C THR A 849 -5.01 22.64 4.08
N CYS A 850 -3.96 21.87 3.84
CA CYS A 850 -2.89 22.28 2.95
C CYS A 850 -3.35 22.11 1.49
N THR A 851 -3.20 23.17 0.70
CA THR A 851 -3.46 23.18 -0.74
C THR A 851 -2.21 23.63 -1.49
N VAL A 852 -1.96 22.98 -2.62
CA VAL A 852 -0.91 23.38 -3.56
C VAL A 852 -1.55 23.53 -4.92
N SER A 853 -1.49 24.73 -5.48
CA SER A 853 -1.93 25.00 -6.84
C SER A 853 -0.73 25.21 -7.77
N ARG A 854 -0.96 25.05 -9.07
CA ARG A 854 0.08 25.20 -10.09
C ARG A 854 -0.46 26.03 -11.25
N ARG A 855 0.28 27.08 -11.61
CA ARG A 855 0.07 27.89 -12.82
C ARG A 855 1.37 27.87 -13.62
N GLY A 856 1.36 27.31 -14.82
CA GLY A 856 2.58 27.15 -15.63
C GLY A 856 3.63 26.28 -14.91
N ARG A 857 4.80 26.87 -14.67
CA ARG A 857 5.92 26.28 -13.91
C ARG A 857 6.00 26.78 -12.47
N THR A 858 5.02 27.58 -12.04
CA THR A 858 4.96 28.16 -10.70
C THR A 858 3.95 27.42 -9.82
N PHE A 859 4.40 27.01 -8.64
CA PHE A 859 3.58 26.41 -7.58
C PHE A 859 3.25 27.45 -6.53
N SER A 860 2.02 27.47 -6.03
CA SER A 860 1.61 28.29 -4.88
C SER A 860 1.19 27.39 -3.73
N VAL A 861 1.79 27.57 -2.57
CA VAL A 861 1.53 26.78 -1.36
C VAL A 861 0.68 27.59 -0.37
N MET A 862 -0.46 27.04 0.02
CA MET A 862 -1.33 27.63 1.04
C MET A 862 -1.69 26.56 2.08
N SER A 863 -1.42 26.83 3.35
CA SER A 863 -1.89 25.96 4.43
C SER A 863 -2.13 26.71 5.72
N GLY A 864 -3.05 26.23 6.56
CA GLY A 864 -3.27 26.81 7.87
C GLY A 864 -2.30 26.33 8.96
N LYS A 865 -1.58 25.21 8.75
CA LYS A 865 -0.93 24.46 9.86
C LYS A 865 0.45 23.90 9.57
N ILE A 866 1.43 24.23 10.43
CA ILE A 866 2.86 23.89 10.25
C ILE A 866 3.13 22.39 10.05
N ASP A 867 2.41 21.52 10.75
CA ASP A 867 2.52 20.05 10.62
C ASP A 867 2.16 19.52 9.22
N THR A 868 1.53 20.31 8.35
CA THR A 868 1.18 19.92 6.98
C THR A 868 2.27 20.24 5.94
N VAL A 869 3.45 20.72 6.36
CA VAL A 869 4.60 20.98 5.46
C VAL A 869 4.96 19.78 4.58
N PHE A 870 4.77 18.56 5.10
CA PHE A 870 5.06 17.33 4.38
C PHE A 870 4.12 17.10 3.19
N PHE A 871 2.82 17.38 3.38
CA PHE A 871 1.81 17.25 2.33
C PHE A 871 2.11 18.21 1.17
N ALA A 872 2.57 19.43 1.47
CA ALA A 872 2.95 20.40 0.45
C ALA A 872 4.08 19.87 -0.46
N ALA A 873 5.14 19.31 0.13
CA ALA A 873 6.27 18.76 -0.62
C ALA A 873 5.85 17.59 -1.52
N GLU A 874 5.07 16.65 -1.00
CA GLU A 874 4.54 15.50 -1.75
C GLU A 874 3.64 15.94 -2.91
N ARG A 875 2.76 16.92 -2.66
CA ARG A 875 1.82 17.41 -3.68
C ARG A 875 2.54 18.11 -4.82
N ILE A 876 3.60 18.87 -4.54
CA ILE A 876 4.44 19.51 -5.57
C ILE A 876 5.07 18.44 -6.47
N LEU A 877 5.68 17.41 -5.89
CA LEU A 877 6.30 16.31 -6.66
C LEU A 877 5.27 15.60 -7.56
N SER A 878 4.10 15.28 -7.01
CA SER A 878 3.00 14.67 -7.77
C SER A 878 2.57 15.53 -8.96
N LEU A 879 2.43 16.84 -8.78
CA LEU A 879 2.01 17.76 -9.86
C LEU A 879 3.08 17.92 -10.96
N ILE A 880 4.37 17.71 -10.64
CA ILE A 880 5.44 17.72 -11.64
C ILE A 880 5.35 16.48 -12.54
N GLU A 881 5.14 15.30 -11.95
CA GLU A 881 4.99 14.05 -12.70
C GLU A 881 3.80 14.08 -13.67
N VAL A 882 2.68 14.66 -13.24
CA VAL A 882 1.47 14.80 -14.07
C VAL A 882 1.72 15.69 -15.30
N ALA A 883 2.48 16.79 -15.16
CA ALA A 883 2.74 17.69 -16.28
C ALA A 883 3.66 17.09 -17.34
N GLN A 884 4.61 16.24 -16.94
CA GLN A 884 5.45 15.49 -17.88
C GLN A 884 4.61 14.53 -18.72
N ALA A 885 3.58 13.91 -18.13
CA ALA A 885 2.64 13.06 -18.84
C ALA A 885 1.75 13.82 -19.85
N SER A 886 1.48 15.12 -19.63
CA SER A 886 0.69 15.96 -20.56
C SER A 886 1.49 16.55 -21.73
N SER A 887 2.81 16.74 -21.61
CA SER A 887 3.67 17.21 -22.72
C SER A 887 3.82 16.19 -23.87
N VAL A 888 3.34 14.96 -23.68
CA VAL A 888 3.37 13.87 -24.66
C VAL A 888 2.06 13.79 -25.48
N LYS A 889 1.12 14.74 -25.31
CA LYS A 889 -0.20 14.71 -25.96
C LYS A 889 -0.53 15.98 -26.74
N ASP A 890 0.11 16.17 -27.89
CA ASP A 890 -0.61 16.65 -29.07
C ASP A 890 -1.32 15.46 -29.71
N THR A 891 -2.31 14.93 -28.99
CA THR A 891 -3.44 14.10 -29.47
C THR A 891 -4.17 13.57 -28.23
N LEU A 892 -5.48 13.87 -28.15
CA LEU A 892 -6.52 13.37 -27.22
C LEU A 892 -7.10 14.44 -26.29
N SER A 893 -8.02 15.24 -26.83
CA SER A 893 -9.10 15.89 -26.09
C SER A 893 -10.41 15.10 -26.26
N SER A 894 -11.00 14.69 -25.15
CA SER A 894 -12.46 14.47 -25.01
C SER A 894 -12.84 14.38 -23.52
N LEU A 895 -12.02 13.69 -22.71
CA LEU A 895 -12.30 13.48 -21.29
C LEU A 895 -12.33 14.77 -20.42
N ARG A 896 -11.60 15.82 -20.83
CA ARG A 896 -11.55 17.10 -20.07
C ARG A 896 -12.80 17.96 -20.28
N GLU A 897 -13.47 17.82 -21.42
CA GLU A 897 -14.75 18.51 -21.69
C GLU A 897 -15.91 17.83 -20.95
N ASP A 898 -15.87 16.50 -20.84
CA ASP A 898 -16.89 15.72 -20.14
C ASP A 898 -16.88 15.93 -18.61
N ILE A 899 -15.69 16.11 -18.01
CA ILE A 899 -15.58 16.38 -16.56
C ILE A 899 -16.02 17.83 -16.22
N MET A 900 -15.77 18.79 -17.10
CA MET A 900 -16.20 20.18 -16.89
C MET A 900 -17.71 20.35 -17.05
N THR A 901 -18.38 19.58 -17.92
CA THR A 901 -19.84 19.65 -18.10
C THR A 901 -20.64 18.99 -16.98
N VAL A 902 -20.08 17.98 -16.29
CA VAL A 902 -20.73 17.34 -15.14
C VAL A 902 -20.75 18.25 -13.90
N ASN A 903 -19.72 19.08 -13.69
CA ASN A 903 -19.66 19.98 -12.53
C ASN A 903 -20.47 21.30 -12.69
N THR A 904 -20.85 21.68 -13.91
CA THR A 904 -21.73 22.84 -14.13
C THR A 904 -23.23 22.54 -14.00
N ARG A 905 -23.66 21.26 -13.93
CA ARG A 905 -25.08 20.90 -13.80
C ARG A 905 -25.59 20.73 -12.37
N THR A 906 -24.72 20.69 -11.37
CA THR A 906 -25.08 20.49 -9.96
C THR A 906 -25.26 21.77 -9.13
N HIS A 907 -25.08 22.97 -9.72
CA HIS A 907 -25.18 24.25 -8.99
C HIS A 907 -26.26 25.22 -9.48
N LEU A 908 -27.24 24.78 -10.30
CA LEU A 908 -28.28 25.67 -10.85
C LEU A 908 -29.74 25.25 -10.59
N ASN A 909 -30.04 24.42 -9.59
CA ASN A 909 -31.43 24.00 -9.31
C ASN A 909 -31.82 24.06 -7.82
N ASP A 910 -31.41 25.08 -7.08
CA ASP A 910 -31.96 25.29 -5.72
C ASP A 910 -32.29 26.75 -5.40
N THR A 911 -33.06 27.38 -6.29
CA THR A 911 -33.88 28.54 -5.94
C THR A 911 -35.23 28.47 -6.64
N GLY A 912 -36.23 27.94 -5.94
CA GLY A 912 -37.63 28.24 -6.21
C GLY A 912 -38.56 27.03 -6.27
N ARG A 913 -39.23 26.74 -5.15
CA ARG A 913 -40.69 26.85 -5.10
C ARG A 913 -41.22 26.66 -3.69
N ARG A 914 -41.94 27.70 -3.28
CA ARG A 914 -42.81 27.80 -2.12
C ARG A 914 -44.18 27.20 -2.53
N LEU A 915 -44.91 26.69 -1.53
CA LEU A 915 -46.38 26.56 -1.42
C LEU A 915 -47.02 25.17 -1.64
N ARG A 916 -47.70 24.75 -0.56
CA ARG A 916 -49.04 24.11 -0.46
C ARG A 916 -49.14 22.70 -1.05
N GLY A 917 -49.70 21.71 -0.36
CA GLY A 917 -50.81 21.75 0.58
C GLY A 917 -51.86 20.78 0.06
N ASP A 918 -52.19 19.81 0.90
CA ASP A 918 -53.40 19.00 0.90
C ASP A 918 -53.59 17.86 -0.12
N GLU A 919 -54.19 16.79 0.43
CA GLU A 919 -55.17 15.90 -0.20
C GLU A 919 -54.67 14.72 -1.07
N ILE A 920 -54.60 13.51 -0.46
CA ILE A 920 -55.71 12.53 -0.41
C ILE A 920 -55.17 11.16 0.03
N PHE A 921 -55.66 10.72 1.20
CA PHE A 921 -55.72 9.32 1.61
C PHE A 921 -56.87 8.63 0.86
N GLY A 922 -56.66 7.40 0.41
CA GLY A 922 -57.76 6.54 -0.05
C GLY A 922 -57.30 5.17 -0.53
N HIS A 923 -57.28 4.21 0.40
CA HIS A 923 -57.86 2.85 0.33
C HIS A 923 -57.77 2.07 -1.01
N SER A 924 -57.60 0.75 -1.07
CA SER A 924 -57.52 -0.34 -0.08
C SER A 924 -57.46 -1.66 -0.87
N GLN A 925 -56.78 -2.66 -0.31
CA GLN A 925 -57.08 -4.10 -0.36
C GLN A 925 -56.90 -4.85 -1.69
N LEU A 926 -55.87 -5.71 -1.75
CA LEU A 926 -55.97 -7.14 -1.42
C LEU A 926 -54.59 -7.72 -1.09
#